data_AF-A0A1Q3WWE2-F1
#
_entry.id   AF-A0A1Q3WWE2-F1
#
_cell.length_a   1.000
_cell.length_b   1.000
_cell.length_c   1.000
_cell.angle_alpha   90.00
_cell.angle_beta   90.00
_cell.angle_gamma   90.00
#
_symmetry.space_group_name_H-M   'P 1'
#
loop_
_entity.id
_entity.type
_entity.pdbx_description
1 polymer ?
#
loop_
_entity_poly.entity_id
_entity_poly.type
_entity_poly.pdbx_seq_one_letter_code
_entity_poly.pdbx_strand_id
1 'polypeptide(L)'
;MKTIKYAVLLAAFLPLKSMASADSTAKSYFYVAKQHLESMLSGKEQMSYEEAIYQIENAWWQGGIDKASYKASLDAHTAEILNFAVAYRDSIKLNPVRDLLETKEQKIEKYKKALVNQAIYSHITDTLVFLRGNQLAARQPFTYSTKDPFGTTDWTNTQVVHLLNKDNGNCFALASLFKIFSERLASDANLCTAPGHIYIRHADDKGTRFNVELSSKHAFPGTGTLETLTYTPDEATKKGIALRELDIKQSVALCLVYLAKGYEYKFGIKDDPFMLACAETALQYDDHNLNAMLLKAEVMENGLVKQNKTIVQLGNEKAFQDYQNWIGHIFSYGYREMPFEMKNIMIKGWTRDTIVTLSQQDHTPSRLKHATLKDTRYAGLSWGLFDEEIKTKPLERYSNTVFDTKKMKVVAFLKSDVLYNQYNFDPVVFAWNIDPLAHMYPSISPYAFCANSPIAICDLDGRVLVFKGNGADVDRAVTQMQSAVGDFYTVARNKKGVVTVVANPSAVGSPSIKQQTAAQVFMKVADPNGKKTTIGIVKNSDKVNVGNFETSQIDIGDVQKYDNIKNTSGSPTVYSGSGKMIHEIEEQYQKQALGETSYPKAHKQGILQENAYNGSTRATNGTGEQYNISQLKVGIPYEEMTETVTASDGKQVKVTQSYDVTNLPQAQQGATLQENLNSVKQTAP
;
A
#
# COMPACT_ATOMS: atom_id res chain seq x y z
N MET A 1 -69.05 55.51 38.43
CA MET A 1 -67.89 54.92 39.13
C MET A 1 -67.84 53.43 38.82
N LYS A 2 -66.71 52.94 38.27
CA LYS A 2 -66.20 51.54 38.32
C LYS A 2 -67.07 50.48 37.57
N THR A 3 -66.62 49.65 36.62
CA THR A 3 -65.29 49.28 36.11
C THR A 3 -65.50 48.55 34.78
N ILE A 4 -64.65 48.81 33.78
CA ILE A 4 -64.58 48.08 32.50
C ILE A 4 -63.97 46.70 32.77
N LYS A 5 -64.57 45.63 32.24
CA LYS A 5 -63.91 44.32 32.08
C LYS A 5 -63.93 43.92 30.61
N TYR A 6 -62.75 43.92 30.01
CA TYR A 6 -62.44 43.38 28.70
C TYR A 6 -62.66 41.86 28.70
N ALA A 7 -63.45 41.35 27.75
CA ALA A 7 -63.46 39.94 27.40
C ALA A 7 -62.35 39.70 26.37
N VAL A 8 -61.29 39.03 26.81
CA VAL A 8 -60.19 38.55 25.96
C VAL A 8 -60.70 37.34 25.17
N LEU A 9 -60.78 37.48 23.85
CA LEU A 9 -60.95 36.36 22.92
C LEU A 9 -59.63 35.58 22.87
N LEU A 10 -59.57 34.47 23.60
CA LEU A 10 -58.48 33.48 23.48
C LEU A 10 -58.69 32.71 22.17
N ALA A 11 -58.07 33.16 21.08
CA ALA A 11 -57.91 32.33 19.90
C ALA A 11 -56.86 31.25 20.23
N ALA A 12 -57.33 30.02 20.39
CA ALA A 12 -56.46 28.86 20.51
C ALA A 12 -55.64 28.72 19.21
N PHE A 13 -54.35 29.07 19.29
CA PHE A 13 -53.36 28.65 18.31
C PHE A 13 -53.22 27.14 18.41
N LEU A 14 -53.98 26.40 17.60
CA LEU A 14 -53.65 25.05 17.23
C LEU A 14 -52.30 25.11 16.49
N PRO A 15 -51.25 24.39 16.94
CA PRO A 15 -50.06 24.24 16.13
C PRO A 15 -50.48 23.40 14.91
N LEU A 16 -50.58 24.04 13.74
CA LEU A 16 -50.47 23.33 12.47
C LEU A 16 -49.09 22.68 12.47
N LYS A 17 -49.00 21.42 12.92
CA LYS A 17 -47.92 20.52 12.52
C LYS A 17 -48.08 20.34 11.02
N SER A 18 -47.40 21.18 10.24
CA SER A 18 -47.09 20.81 8.87
C SER A 18 -46.38 19.47 8.96
N MET A 19 -46.97 18.42 8.40
CA MET A 19 -46.24 17.18 8.13
C MET A 19 -45.17 17.52 7.09
N ALA A 20 -44.05 18.04 7.56
CA ALA A 20 -42.82 18.08 6.79
C ALA A 20 -42.56 16.62 6.36
N SER A 21 -42.40 16.39 5.05
CA SER A 21 -41.97 15.10 4.53
C SER A 21 -40.72 14.62 5.28
N ALA A 22 -40.56 13.29 5.44
CA ALA A 22 -39.37 12.72 6.06
C ALA A 22 -38.06 13.27 5.44
N ASP A 23 -38.07 13.51 4.12
CA ASP A 23 -36.96 14.14 3.40
C ASP A 23 -36.70 15.59 3.83
N SER A 24 -37.75 16.41 3.99
CA SER A 24 -37.57 17.79 4.47
C SER A 24 -37.05 17.86 5.91
N THR A 25 -37.38 16.90 6.77
CA THR A 25 -36.79 16.79 8.11
C THR A 25 -35.35 16.29 8.04
N ALA A 26 -35.02 15.32 7.19
CA ALA A 26 -33.65 14.85 7.02
C ALA A 26 -32.73 15.95 6.46
N LYS A 27 -33.19 16.74 5.49
CA LYS A 27 -32.44 17.86 4.91
C LYS A 27 -32.13 18.94 5.95
N SER A 28 -33.01 19.20 6.91
CA SER A 28 -32.80 20.28 7.89
C SER A 28 -31.54 20.08 8.73
N TYR A 29 -31.16 18.84 9.04
CA TYR A 29 -29.92 18.54 9.76
C TYR A 29 -28.66 18.99 9.00
N PHE A 30 -28.67 18.92 7.66
CA PHE A 30 -27.57 19.42 6.84
C PHE A 30 -27.49 20.96 6.88
N TYR A 31 -28.62 21.65 6.86
CA TYR A 31 -28.65 23.11 7.03
C TYR A 31 -28.17 23.54 8.42
N VAL A 32 -28.54 22.82 9.47
CA VAL A 32 -28.06 23.07 10.84
C VAL A 32 -26.56 22.86 10.94
N ALA A 33 -26.03 21.76 10.37
CA ALA A 33 -24.58 21.52 10.33
C ALA A 33 -23.84 22.62 9.57
N LYS A 34 -24.37 23.07 8.42
CA LYS A 34 -23.80 24.21 7.66
C LYS A 34 -23.73 25.48 8.51
N GLN A 35 -24.78 25.78 9.27
CA GLN A 35 -24.81 26.95 10.17
C GLN A 35 -23.74 26.87 11.25
N HIS A 36 -23.52 25.71 11.86
CA HIS A 36 -22.43 25.52 12.83
C HIS A 36 -21.05 25.74 12.20
N LEU A 37 -20.80 25.18 11.01
CA LEU A 37 -19.56 25.41 10.27
C LEU A 37 -19.35 26.90 9.95
N GLU A 38 -20.39 27.60 9.49
CA GLU A 38 -20.36 29.04 9.22
C GLU A 38 -20.10 29.88 10.48
N SER A 39 -20.70 29.48 11.61
CA SER A 39 -20.45 30.12 12.89
C SER A 39 -18.99 29.95 13.33
N MET A 40 -18.39 28.76 13.15
CA MET A 40 -16.96 28.56 13.43
C MET A 40 -16.08 29.41 12.49
N LEU A 41 -16.35 29.38 11.19
CA LEU A 41 -15.57 30.09 10.17
C LEU A 41 -15.63 31.62 10.32
N SER A 42 -16.80 32.14 10.72
CA SER A 42 -17.01 33.57 11.01
C SER A 42 -16.54 34.01 12.40
N GLY A 43 -16.09 33.08 13.26
CA GLY A 43 -15.62 33.36 14.61
C GLY A 43 -16.71 33.58 15.66
N LYS A 44 -17.96 33.22 15.35
CA LYS A 44 -19.09 33.23 16.31
C LYS A 44 -19.05 32.01 17.25
N GLU A 45 -18.53 30.90 16.77
CA GLU A 45 -18.25 29.69 17.55
C GLU A 45 -16.73 29.43 17.59
N GLN A 46 -16.27 28.72 18.62
CA GLN A 46 -14.86 28.35 18.72
C GLN A 46 -14.49 27.40 17.58
N MET A 47 -13.39 27.70 16.90
CA MET A 47 -12.87 26.84 15.84
C MET A 47 -12.46 25.47 16.41
N SER A 48 -12.99 24.39 15.83
CA SER A 48 -12.69 23.01 16.22
C SER A 48 -12.91 22.07 15.04
N TYR A 49 -11.85 21.37 14.59
CA TYR A 49 -11.99 20.41 13.50
C TYR A 49 -12.83 19.20 13.93
N GLU A 50 -12.66 18.75 15.19
CA GLU A 50 -13.46 17.66 15.76
C GLU A 50 -14.95 17.97 15.75
N GLU A 51 -15.33 19.20 16.16
CA GLU A 51 -16.72 19.60 16.16
C GLU A 51 -17.24 19.69 14.71
N ALA A 52 -16.45 20.23 13.78
CA ALA A 52 -16.82 20.29 12.37
C ALA A 52 -17.11 18.89 11.80
N ILE A 53 -16.23 17.90 12.07
CA ILE A 53 -16.43 16.50 11.68
C ILE A 53 -17.69 15.91 12.32
N TYR A 54 -17.89 16.12 13.63
CA TYR A 54 -19.09 15.66 14.31
C TYR A 54 -20.37 16.22 13.66
N GLN A 55 -20.40 17.51 13.32
CA GLN A 55 -21.58 18.15 12.74
C GLN A 55 -21.93 17.57 11.36
N ILE A 56 -20.95 17.36 10.48
CA ILE A 56 -21.22 16.82 9.13
C ILE A 56 -21.66 15.35 9.16
N GLU A 57 -21.09 14.56 10.07
CA GLU A 57 -21.47 13.16 10.23
C GLU A 57 -22.83 13.03 10.92
N ASN A 58 -23.08 13.82 11.97
CA ASN A 58 -24.35 13.79 12.66
C ASN A 58 -25.51 14.25 11.77
N ALA A 59 -25.26 15.14 10.80
CA ALA A 59 -26.23 15.50 9.78
C ALA A 59 -26.63 14.29 8.92
N TRP A 60 -25.66 13.48 8.48
CA TRP A 60 -25.93 12.24 7.76
C TRP A 60 -26.78 11.27 8.58
N TRP A 61 -26.50 11.16 9.87
CA TRP A 61 -27.25 10.29 10.80
C TRP A 61 -28.52 10.94 11.36
N GLN A 62 -28.94 12.10 10.84
CA GLN A 62 -30.18 12.80 11.25
C GLN A 62 -30.24 13.06 12.76
N GLY A 63 -29.11 13.46 13.35
CA GLY A 63 -29.01 13.69 14.80
C GLY A 63 -28.82 12.43 15.63
N GLY A 64 -28.60 11.27 14.99
CA GLY A 64 -28.48 9.97 15.66
C GLY A 64 -27.13 9.67 16.31
N ILE A 65 -26.11 10.53 16.16
CA ILE A 65 -24.83 10.37 16.85
C ILE A 65 -24.96 10.92 18.27
N ASP A 66 -24.81 10.07 19.27
CA ASP A 66 -24.72 10.52 20.66
C ASP A 66 -23.37 11.22 20.92
N LYS A 67 -23.43 12.53 21.14
CA LYS A 67 -22.24 13.37 21.32
C LYS A 67 -21.38 12.95 22.51
N ALA A 68 -22.01 12.51 23.60
CA ALA A 68 -21.28 12.08 24.80
C ALA A 68 -20.48 10.81 24.53
N SER A 69 -21.08 9.82 23.86
CA SER A 69 -20.43 8.57 23.47
C SER A 69 -19.32 8.79 22.45
N TYR A 70 -19.55 9.64 21.43
CA TYR A 70 -18.52 10.02 20.46
C TYR A 70 -17.31 10.63 21.15
N LYS A 71 -17.54 11.60 22.04
CA LYS A 71 -16.47 12.23 22.82
C LYS A 71 -15.76 11.24 23.74
N ALA A 72 -16.49 10.38 24.44
CA ALA A 72 -15.91 9.37 25.34
C ALA A 72 -15.01 8.37 24.58
N SER A 73 -15.41 7.96 23.37
CA SER A 73 -14.58 7.13 22.49
C SER A 73 -13.26 7.82 22.14
N LEU A 74 -13.32 9.06 21.66
CA LEU A 74 -12.11 9.83 21.34
C LEU A 74 -11.23 10.08 22.58
N ASP A 75 -11.83 10.35 23.74
CA ASP A 75 -11.11 10.54 25.01
C ASP A 75 -10.34 9.27 25.41
N ALA A 76 -10.95 8.09 25.25
CA ALA A 76 -10.29 6.81 25.51
C ALA A 76 -9.09 6.59 24.58
N HIS A 77 -9.24 6.82 23.27
CA HIS A 77 -8.12 6.72 22.33
C HIS A 77 -7.02 7.76 22.61
N THR A 78 -7.40 8.98 22.98
CA THR A 78 -6.44 10.04 23.33
C THR A 78 -5.58 9.63 24.52
N ALA A 79 -6.17 9.01 25.54
CA ALA A 79 -5.45 8.48 26.69
C ALA A 79 -4.50 7.33 26.32
N GLU A 80 -4.92 6.43 25.43
CA GLU A 80 -4.08 5.35 24.90
C GLU A 80 -2.87 5.91 24.14
N ILE A 81 -3.08 6.89 23.25
CA ILE A 81 -2.02 7.57 22.49
C ILE A 81 -0.98 8.22 23.43
N LEU A 82 -1.44 8.88 24.50
CA LEU A 82 -0.53 9.47 25.49
C LEU A 82 0.35 8.42 26.19
N ASN A 83 -0.21 7.25 26.50
CA ASN A 83 0.57 6.15 27.08
C ASN A 83 1.65 5.66 26.11
N PHE A 84 1.33 5.56 24.81
CA PHE A 84 2.32 5.19 23.79
C PHE A 84 3.39 6.27 23.61
N ALA A 85 3.02 7.55 23.62
CA ALA A 85 3.98 8.65 23.58
C ALA A 85 4.96 8.60 24.77
N VAL A 86 4.47 8.26 25.96
CA VAL A 86 5.34 8.05 27.13
C VAL A 86 6.25 6.84 26.94
N ALA A 87 5.75 5.74 26.38
CA ALA A 87 6.53 4.52 26.12
C ALA A 87 7.62 4.72 25.05
N TYR A 88 7.37 5.56 24.04
CA TYR A 88 8.33 5.89 22.97
C TYR A 88 9.37 6.95 23.36
N ARG A 89 9.29 7.47 24.59
CA ARG A 89 10.13 8.56 25.05
C ARG A 89 11.60 8.15 25.15
N ASP A 90 12.45 8.92 24.49
CA ASP A 90 13.90 8.84 24.55
C ASP A 90 14.43 9.96 25.46
N SER A 91 15.04 9.57 26.58
CA SER A 91 15.58 10.52 27.56
C SER A 91 16.75 11.34 27.01
N ILE A 92 17.47 10.82 26.01
CA ILE A 92 18.60 11.52 25.37
C ILE A 92 18.07 12.75 24.62
N LYS A 93 16.94 12.62 23.93
CA LYS A 93 16.31 13.71 23.15
C LYS A 93 15.74 14.83 24.01
N LEU A 94 15.56 14.61 25.31
CA LEU A 94 15.10 15.62 26.27
C LEU A 94 16.23 16.47 26.86
N ASN A 95 17.49 16.12 26.59
CA ASN A 95 18.64 16.92 26.99
C ASN A 95 19.51 17.26 25.76
N PRO A 96 18.96 17.96 24.75
CA PRO A 96 19.70 18.26 23.54
C PRO A 96 20.79 19.29 23.82
N VAL A 97 21.86 19.22 23.02
CA VAL A 97 22.86 20.29 22.94
C VAL A 97 22.29 21.42 22.09
N ARG A 98 22.45 22.66 22.55
CA ARG A 98 22.13 23.86 21.77
C ARG A 98 22.96 23.85 20.47
N ASP A 99 22.40 24.36 19.37
CA ASP A 99 23.21 24.74 18.20
C ASP A 99 23.01 26.21 17.82
N LEU A 100 23.53 26.58 16.65
CA LEU A 100 23.51 27.95 16.13
C LEU A 100 22.11 28.40 15.68
N LEU A 101 21.21 27.47 15.34
CA LEU A 101 19.91 27.74 14.73
C LEU A 101 18.77 27.60 15.74
N GLU A 102 18.93 26.76 16.77
CA GLU A 102 17.85 26.39 17.69
C GLU A 102 18.29 26.33 19.15
N THR A 103 17.42 26.84 20.04
CA THR A 103 17.57 26.69 21.49
C THR A 103 17.27 25.26 21.94
N LYS A 104 17.66 24.91 23.17
CA LYS A 104 17.35 23.60 23.75
C LYS A 104 15.83 23.40 23.86
N GLU A 105 15.11 24.45 24.26
CA GLU A 105 13.67 24.44 24.44
C GLU A 105 12.95 24.18 23.11
N GLN A 106 13.40 24.83 22.03
CA GLN A 106 12.86 24.61 20.68
C GLN A 106 13.05 23.16 20.21
N LYS A 107 14.24 22.59 20.45
CA LYS A 107 14.52 21.17 20.12
C LYS A 107 13.68 20.20 20.94
N ILE A 108 13.53 20.45 22.24
CA ILE A 108 12.66 19.65 23.12
C ILE A 108 11.21 19.71 22.64
N GLU A 109 10.74 20.89 22.23
CA GLU A 109 9.37 21.07 21.73
C GLU A 109 9.14 20.35 20.40
N LYS A 110 10.07 20.46 19.44
CA LYS A 110 10.03 19.67 18.19
C LYS A 110 9.99 18.17 18.48
N TYR A 111 10.85 17.71 19.38
CA TYR A 111 10.89 16.31 19.78
C TYR A 111 9.56 15.84 20.40
N LYS A 112 8.97 16.62 21.31
CA LYS A 112 7.66 16.30 21.92
C LYS A 112 6.56 16.19 20.87
N LYS A 113 6.49 17.14 19.93
CA LYS A 113 5.52 17.11 18.82
C LYS A 113 5.72 15.88 17.95
N ALA A 114 6.96 15.59 17.53
CA ALA A 114 7.28 14.42 16.73
C ALA A 114 6.95 13.10 17.45
N LEU A 115 7.24 13.02 18.75
CA LEU A 115 6.91 11.87 19.61
C LEU A 115 5.40 11.62 19.68
N VAL A 116 4.59 12.67 19.83
CA VAL A 116 3.14 12.55 19.82
C VAL A 116 2.62 12.15 18.45
N ASN A 117 3.14 12.73 17.35
CA ASN A 117 2.77 12.33 16.00
C ASN A 117 3.11 10.85 15.73
N GLN A 118 4.27 10.39 16.18
CA GLN A 118 4.65 8.98 16.13
C GLN A 118 3.64 8.11 16.90
N ALA A 119 3.24 8.51 18.11
CA ALA A 119 2.26 7.78 18.91
C ALA A 119 0.89 7.72 18.22
N ILE A 120 0.40 8.83 17.64
CA ILE A 120 -0.85 8.85 16.86
C ILE A 120 -0.73 7.93 15.65
N TYR A 121 0.37 8.03 14.90
CA TYR A 121 0.62 7.21 13.72
C TYR A 121 0.60 5.72 14.06
N SER A 122 1.34 5.32 15.09
CA SER A 122 1.36 3.92 15.57
C SER A 122 -0.02 3.47 16.05
N HIS A 123 -0.76 4.32 16.76
CA HIS A 123 -2.10 3.98 17.25
C HIS A 123 -3.10 3.73 16.12
N ILE A 124 -2.90 4.39 14.98
CA ILE A 124 -3.73 4.21 13.80
C ILE A 124 -3.29 3.01 12.96
N THR A 125 -1.98 2.81 12.82
CA THR A 125 -1.42 1.92 11.77
C THR A 125 -0.78 0.64 12.29
N ASP A 126 -0.60 0.49 13.60
CA ASP A 126 0.10 -0.65 14.20
C ASP A 126 -0.76 -1.46 15.19
N THR A 127 -0.37 -2.72 15.39
CA THR A 127 -0.84 -3.52 16.51
C THR A 127 -0.04 -3.15 17.75
N LEU A 128 -0.70 -2.54 18.74
CA LEU A 128 -0.04 -2.07 19.95
C LEU A 128 -0.42 -2.90 21.16
N VAL A 129 0.58 -3.40 21.88
CA VAL A 129 0.42 -4.18 23.12
C VAL A 129 0.72 -3.28 24.32
N PHE A 130 -0.20 -3.21 25.27
CA PHE A 130 -0.08 -2.36 26.45
C PHE A 130 -0.71 -3.01 27.68
N LEU A 131 -0.34 -2.53 28.87
CA LEU A 131 -0.95 -2.97 30.12
C LEU A 131 -2.20 -2.14 30.41
N ARG A 132 -3.34 -2.80 30.58
CA ARG A 132 -4.58 -2.20 31.12
C ARG A 132 -4.78 -2.75 32.53
N GLY A 133 -4.31 -2.01 33.52
CA GLY A 133 -4.14 -2.53 34.89
C GLY A 133 -3.05 -3.60 34.93
N ASN A 134 -3.36 -4.79 35.45
CA ASN A 134 -2.42 -5.94 35.49
C ASN A 134 -2.59 -6.89 34.30
N GLN A 135 -3.41 -6.55 33.30
CA GLN A 135 -3.65 -7.41 32.14
C GLN A 135 -2.99 -6.84 30.89
N LEU A 136 -2.39 -7.74 30.09
CA LEU A 136 -1.89 -7.43 28.76
C LEU A 136 -3.07 -7.28 27.81
N ALA A 137 -3.22 -6.10 27.21
CA ALA A 137 -4.19 -5.79 26.18
C ALA A 137 -3.46 -5.54 24.86
N ALA A 138 -4.12 -5.85 23.75
CA ALA A 138 -3.63 -5.53 22.41
C ALA A 138 -4.72 -4.77 21.64
N ARG A 139 -4.32 -3.69 20.98
CA ARG A 139 -5.14 -2.93 20.04
C ARG A 139 -4.69 -3.28 18.63
N GLN A 140 -5.64 -3.59 17.75
CA GLN A 140 -5.38 -3.77 16.33
C GLN A 140 -5.40 -2.42 15.59
N PRO A 141 -4.67 -2.29 14.48
CA PRO A 141 -4.69 -1.08 13.68
C PRO A 141 -6.05 -0.84 13.04
N PHE A 142 -6.33 0.42 12.71
CA PHE A 142 -7.41 0.74 11.78
C PHE A 142 -7.05 0.22 10.40
N THR A 143 -8.08 -0.15 9.63
CA THR A 143 -7.92 -0.73 8.30
C THR A 143 -8.48 0.20 7.23
N TYR A 144 -7.87 0.16 6.05
CA TYR A 144 -8.33 0.93 4.91
C TYR A 144 -9.52 0.24 4.20
N SER A 145 -10.55 0.99 3.79
CA SER A 145 -11.68 0.45 3.03
C SER A 145 -11.29 0.14 1.58
N THR A 146 -10.64 -1.01 1.36
CA THR A 146 -10.09 -1.37 0.05
C THR A 146 -11.13 -1.73 -1.01
N LYS A 147 -12.33 -2.09 -0.59
CA LYS A 147 -13.45 -2.45 -1.48
C LYS A 147 -14.28 -1.25 -1.91
N ASP A 148 -14.27 -0.18 -1.12
CA ASP A 148 -14.94 1.07 -1.43
C ASP A 148 -14.09 2.28 -0.98
N PRO A 149 -12.89 2.47 -1.59
CA PRO A 149 -11.99 3.54 -1.21
C PRO A 149 -12.70 4.89 -1.22
N PHE A 150 -13.50 5.17 -2.25
CA PHE A 150 -14.10 6.49 -2.48
C PHE A 150 -15.36 6.74 -1.65
N GLY A 151 -15.85 5.75 -0.88
CA GLY A 151 -17.13 5.87 -0.17
C GLY A 151 -18.31 6.01 -1.14
N THR A 152 -18.19 5.48 -2.36
CA THR A 152 -19.19 5.62 -3.43
C THR A 152 -20.32 4.61 -3.29
N THR A 153 -20.03 3.46 -2.66
CA THR A 153 -21.04 2.43 -2.38
C THR A 153 -21.65 2.66 -0.99
N ASP A 154 -20.81 2.94 -0.01
CA ASP A 154 -21.21 3.27 1.36
C ASP A 154 -20.48 4.53 1.82
N TRP A 155 -21.21 5.65 1.81
CA TRP A 155 -20.71 6.96 2.23
C TRP A 155 -20.18 6.94 3.67
N THR A 156 -20.64 6.02 4.52
CA THR A 156 -20.16 5.95 5.91
C THR A 156 -18.69 5.55 6.00
N ASN A 157 -18.09 4.95 4.96
CA ASN A 157 -16.64 4.74 4.86
C ASN A 157 -15.82 6.04 4.93
N THR A 158 -16.45 7.19 4.65
CA THR A 158 -15.84 8.52 4.77
C THR A 158 -15.88 9.07 6.21
N GLN A 159 -16.50 8.38 7.17
CA GLN A 159 -16.83 8.96 8.48
C GLN A 159 -15.93 8.44 9.60
N VAL A 160 -15.49 9.33 10.48
CA VAL A 160 -14.77 9.02 11.71
C VAL A 160 -15.63 8.18 12.66
N VAL A 161 -16.94 8.45 12.77
CA VAL A 161 -17.83 7.61 13.59
C VAL A 161 -17.89 6.17 13.09
N HIS A 162 -17.86 5.95 11.77
CA HIS A 162 -17.81 4.61 11.21
C HIS A 162 -16.45 3.96 11.50
N LEU A 163 -15.36 4.71 11.28
CA LEU A 163 -14.00 4.25 11.55
C LEU A 163 -13.80 3.80 13.00
N LEU A 164 -14.27 4.60 13.97
CA LEU A 164 -14.20 4.26 15.40
C LEU A 164 -15.03 3.02 15.76
N ASN A 165 -16.13 2.76 15.04
CA ASN A 165 -17.04 1.65 15.32
C ASN A 165 -16.69 0.35 14.60
N LYS A 166 -16.01 0.43 13.45
CA LYS A 166 -15.76 -0.72 12.55
C LYS A 166 -14.28 -1.02 12.34
N ASP A 167 -13.41 -0.18 12.89
CA ASP A 167 -11.97 -0.18 12.64
C ASP A 167 -11.64 -0.15 11.12
N ASN A 168 -12.52 0.39 10.28
CA ASN A 168 -12.38 0.45 8.82
C ASN A 168 -12.85 1.79 8.28
N GLY A 169 -12.13 2.39 7.33
CA GLY A 169 -12.53 3.65 6.72
C GLY A 169 -11.60 4.06 5.58
N ASN A 170 -11.96 5.12 4.87
CA ASN A 170 -11.15 5.65 3.78
C ASN A 170 -10.14 6.71 4.24
N CYS A 171 -9.43 7.32 3.28
CA CYS A 171 -8.36 8.28 3.59
C CYS A 171 -8.90 9.51 4.31
N PHE A 172 -10.11 9.98 4.01
CA PHE A 172 -10.70 11.12 4.69
C PHE A 172 -11.00 10.77 6.15
N ALA A 173 -11.61 9.61 6.43
CA ALA A 173 -11.87 9.18 7.80
C ALA A 173 -10.57 9.04 8.61
N LEU A 174 -9.55 8.39 8.04
CA LEU A 174 -8.25 8.18 8.69
C LEU A 174 -7.49 9.49 8.93
N ALA A 175 -7.37 10.35 7.90
CA ALA A 175 -6.71 11.65 8.01
C ALA A 175 -7.45 12.56 8.99
N SER A 176 -8.79 12.55 8.96
CA SER A 176 -9.60 13.33 9.90
C SER A 176 -9.37 12.87 11.34
N LEU A 177 -9.35 11.56 11.59
CA LEU A 177 -9.09 11.02 12.92
C LEU A 177 -7.68 11.37 13.43
N PHE A 178 -6.65 11.26 12.58
CA PHE A 178 -5.30 11.72 12.93
C PHE A 178 -5.30 13.20 13.27
N LYS A 179 -5.93 14.03 12.44
CA LYS A 179 -5.99 15.47 12.66
C LYS A 179 -6.69 15.81 13.97
N ILE A 180 -7.81 15.15 14.31
CA ILE A 180 -8.50 15.30 15.59
C ILE A 180 -7.54 15.00 16.76
N PHE A 181 -6.83 13.88 16.73
CA PHE A 181 -5.85 13.56 17.79
C PHE A 181 -4.70 14.56 17.84
N SER A 182 -4.24 15.04 16.68
CA SER A 182 -3.19 16.07 16.62
C SER A 182 -3.62 17.38 17.27
N GLU A 183 -4.88 17.81 17.07
CA GLU A 183 -5.40 19.02 17.74
C GLU A 183 -5.55 18.81 19.24
N ARG A 184 -6.13 17.67 19.66
CA ARG A 184 -6.29 17.32 21.08
C ARG A 184 -4.96 17.27 21.84
N LEU A 185 -3.89 16.84 21.17
CA LEU A 185 -2.57 16.63 21.76
C LEU A 185 -1.55 17.70 21.39
N ALA A 186 -1.97 18.76 20.68
CA ALA A 186 -1.12 19.87 20.23
C ALA A 186 0.15 19.43 19.48
N SER A 187 0.04 18.41 18.62
CA SER A 187 1.20 17.75 17.98
C SER A 187 1.63 18.34 16.63
N ASP A 188 0.89 19.32 16.09
CA ASP A 188 1.26 20.08 14.88
C ASP A 188 1.35 19.21 13.62
N ALA A 189 0.26 18.50 13.31
CA ALA A 189 0.05 17.84 12.03
C ALA A 189 -1.07 18.53 11.23
N ASN A 190 -0.88 18.59 9.92
CA ASN A 190 -1.75 19.30 8.99
C ASN A 190 -2.38 18.34 8.00
N LEU A 191 -3.65 18.56 7.68
CA LEU A 191 -4.26 17.95 6.51
C LEU A 191 -3.63 18.55 5.27
N CYS A 192 -3.42 17.73 4.26
CA CYS A 192 -3.00 18.15 2.93
C CYS A 192 -3.92 17.51 1.91
N THR A 193 -4.24 18.26 0.86
CA THR A 193 -5.11 17.80 -0.22
C THR A 193 -4.35 17.75 -1.54
N ALA A 194 -4.67 16.77 -2.35
CA ALA A 194 -4.32 16.71 -3.76
C ALA A 194 -5.58 16.30 -4.54
N PRO A 195 -5.68 16.56 -5.85
CA PRO A 195 -6.74 16.00 -6.69
C PRO A 195 -6.99 14.51 -6.39
N GLY A 196 -8.17 14.19 -5.89
CA GLY A 196 -8.53 12.80 -5.54
C GLY A 196 -7.98 12.29 -4.21
N HIS A 197 -7.21 13.05 -3.42
CA HIS A 197 -6.53 12.53 -2.22
C HIS A 197 -6.46 13.51 -1.03
N ILE A 198 -6.47 12.95 0.18
CA ILE A 198 -6.21 13.67 1.44
C ILE A 198 -5.29 12.85 2.33
N TYR A 199 -4.30 13.51 2.93
CA TYR A 199 -3.27 12.87 3.75
C TYR A 199 -2.79 13.80 4.87
N ILE A 200 -1.87 13.31 5.70
CA ILE A 200 -1.27 14.07 6.80
C ILE A 200 0.14 14.49 6.45
N ARG A 201 0.51 15.70 6.84
CA ARG A 201 1.91 16.14 6.87
C ARG A 201 2.27 16.60 8.27
N HIS A 202 3.40 16.13 8.78
CA HIS A 202 3.93 16.57 10.06
C HIS A 202 5.46 16.57 10.06
N ALA A 203 6.06 17.23 11.05
CA ALA A 203 7.50 17.31 11.18
C ALA A 203 8.10 16.14 11.97
N ASP A 204 9.36 15.79 11.69
CA ASP A 204 10.22 14.99 12.56
C ASP A 204 10.82 15.84 13.71
N ASP A 205 11.66 15.23 14.55
CA ASP A 205 12.32 15.89 15.68
C ASP A 205 13.36 16.94 15.28
N LYS A 206 13.67 17.07 13.98
CA LYS A 206 14.54 18.11 13.40
C LYS A 206 13.72 19.24 12.76
N GLY A 207 12.41 19.09 12.64
CA GLY A 207 11.52 20.04 11.95
C GLY A 207 11.35 19.78 10.46
N THR A 208 11.88 18.67 9.93
CA THR A 208 11.70 18.27 8.52
C THR A 208 10.29 17.72 8.35
N ARG A 209 9.52 18.28 7.42
CA ARG A 209 8.11 17.90 7.18
C ARG A 209 8.00 16.74 6.20
N PHE A 210 7.33 15.67 6.60
CA PHE A 210 7.09 14.47 5.80
C PHE A 210 5.59 14.26 5.56
N ASN A 211 5.25 13.82 4.35
CA ASN A 211 3.90 13.33 4.05
C ASN A 211 3.75 11.93 4.67
N VAL A 212 2.56 11.65 5.21
CA VAL A 212 2.26 10.42 5.95
C VAL A 212 0.94 9.87 5.44
N GLU A 213 0.99 8.62 4.99
CA GLU A 213 -0.19 7.86 4.61
C GLU A 213 -0.63 6.94 5.75
N LEU A 214 -1.93 6.96 6.03
CA LEU A 214 -2.50 6.31 7.23
C LEU A 214 -3.17 4.98 6.95
N SER A 215 -3.14 4.55 5.70
CA SER A 215 -3.80 3.34 5.26
C SER A 215 -3.06 2.05 5.63
N SER A 216 -1.97 2.15 6.41
CA SER A 216 -1.02 1.07 6.82
C SER A 216 0.29 1.62 7.44
N LYS A 217 1.19 0.71 7.87
CA LYS A 217 2.31 0.95 8.79
C LYS A 217 3.63 1.52 8.22
N HIS A 218 3.83 1.66 6.91
CA HIS A 218 5.18 1.97 6.38
C HIS A 218 5.21 2.96 5.21
N ALA A 219 4.31 3.94 5.18
CA ALA A 219 4.17 4.81 4.01
C ALA A 219 4.41 6.31 4.23
N PHE A 220 5.46 6.81 3.57
CA PHE A 220 5.87 8.22 3.55
C PHE A 220 6.12 8.64 2.08
N PRO A 221 5.06 8.94 1.30
CA PRO A 221 5.22 9.25 -0.11
C PRO A 221 5.94 10.58 -0.32
N GLY A 222 6.89 10.60 -1.24
CA GLY A 222 7.49 11.85 -1.72
C GLY A 222 6.47 12.72 -2.45
N THR A 223 6.67 14.03 -2.45
CA THR A 223 5.76 14.97 -3.13
C THR A 223 5.57 14.64 -4.62
N GLY A 224 6.65 14.32 -5.35
CA GLY A 224 6.52 13.94 -6.77
C GLY A 224 5.69 12.66 -6.98
N THR A 225 5.76 11.71 -6.04
CA THR A 225 4.91 10.50 -6.06
C THR A 225 3.45 10.88 -5.94
N LEU A 226 3.11 11.75 -4.97
CA LEU A 226 1.76 12.29 -4.83
C LEU A 226 1.32 13.01 -6.11
N GLU A 227 2.16 13.88 -6.68
CA GLU A 227 1.85 14.62 -7.93
C GLU A 227 1.52 13.68 -9.08
N THR A 228 2.38 12.69 -9.32
CA THR A 228 2.24 11.74 -10.43
C THR A 228 0.92 11.00 -10.37
N LEU A 229 0.53 10.55 -9.18
CA LEU A 229 -0.56 9.59 -9.02
C LEU A 229 -1.91 10.24 -8.75
N THR A 230 -1.89 11.50 -8.34
CA THR A 230 -3.07 12.36 -8.28
C THR A 230 -3.27 13.14 -9.59
N TYR A 231 -2.37 12.96 -10.57
CA TYR A 231 -2.35 13.71 -11.82
C TYR A 231 -2.34 15.22 -11.57
N THR A 232 -1.45 15.66 -10.68
CA THR A 232 -1.27 17.07 -10.28
C THR A 232 -0.13 17.70 -11.06
N PRO A 233 -0.39 18.69 -11.93
CA PRO A 233 0.66 19.45 -12.57
C PRO A 233 1.38 20.36 -11.56
N ASP A 234 2.67 20.64 -11.80
CA ASP A 234 3.46 21.61 -11.01
C ASP A 234 2.74 22.95 -10.78
N GLU A 235 1.99 23.42 -11.78
CA GLU A 235 1.28 24.69 -11.69
C GLU A 235 0.20 24.67 -10.60
N ALA A 236 -0.51 23.55 -10.42
CA ALA A 236 -1.50 23.38 -9.36
C ALA A 236 -0.84 23.45 -7.97
N THR A 237 0.33 22.83 -7.82
CA THR A 237 1.15 22.91 -6.61
C THR A 237 1.64 24.34 -6.35
N LYS A 238 2.21 25.01 -7.37
CA LYS A 238 2.73 26.40 -7.27
C LYS A 238 1.64 27.41 -6.96
N LYS A 239 0.43 27.20 -7.50
CA LYS A 239 -0.75 28.03 -7.23
C LYS A 239 -1.44 27.68 -5.93
N GLY A 240 -1.03 26.62 -5.22
CA GLY A 240 -1.55 26.29 -3.89
C GLY A 240 -2.92 25.61 -3.88
N ILE A 241 -3.41 25.09 -5.00
CA ILE A 241 -4.66 24.31 -5.04
C ILE A 241 -4.43 22.80 -4.78
N ALA A 242 -3.17 22.37 -4.70
CA ALA A 242 -2.77 21.01 -4.40
C ALA A 242 -1.50 20.98 -3.54
N LEU A 243 -1.35 19.92 -2.74
CA LEU A 243 -0.19 19.57 -1.91
C LEU A 243 0.21 20.62 -0.87
N ARG A 244 -0.72 21.49 -0.49
CA ARG A 244 -0.54 22.47 0.59
C ARG A 244 -1.02 21.93 1.92
N GLU A 245 -0.40 22.41 2.99
CA GLU A 245 -0.86 22.21 4.36
C GLU A 245 -2.05 23.13 4.64
N LEU A 246 -3.15 22.55 5.12
CA LEU A 246 -4.32 23.29 5.55
C LEU A 246 -4.15 23.73 7.01
N ASP A 247 -4.44 25.00 7.26
CA ASP A 247 -4.69 25.47 8.62
C ASP A 247 -6.06 24.98 9.12
N ILE A 248 -6.39 25.28 10.37
CA ILE A 248 -7.64 24.85 10.99
C ILE A 248 -8.88 25.45 10.29
N LYS A 249 -8.82 26.71 9.87
CA LYS A 249 -9.95 27.38 9.19
C LYS A 249 -10.18 26.75 7.82
N GLN A 250 -9.12 26.48 7.07
CA GLN A 250 -9.15 25.80 5.78
C GLN A 250 -9.64 24.35 5.92
N SER A 251 -9.24 23.66 6.99
CA SER A 251 -9.71 22.30 7.30
C SER A 251 -11.23 22.28 7.59
N VAL A 252 -11.74 23.26 8.34
CA VAL A 252 -13.20 23.41 8.58
C VAL A 252 -13.93 23.84 7.30
N ALA A 253 -13.33 24.67 6.45
CA ALA A 253 -13.91 25.03 5.15
C ALA A 253 -14.05 23.80 4.24
N LEU A 254 -13.08 22.87 4.25
CA LEU A 254 -13.18 21.59 3.53
C LEU A 254 -14.37 20.74 4.02
N CYS A 255 -14.73 20.80 5.31
CA CYS A 255 -15.89 20.07 5.83
C CYS A 255 -17.22 20.52 5.18
N LEU A 256 -17.35 21.76 4.70
CA LEU A 256 -18.53 22.20 3.93
C LEU A 256 -18.67 21.42 2.62
N VAL A 257 -17.55 21.05 1.99
CA VAL A 257 -17.57 20.23 0.76
C VAL A 257 -18.04 18.81 1.07
N TYR A 258 -17.52 18.20 2.14
CA TYR A 258 -17.96 16.87 2.56
C TYR A 258 -19.41 16.85 3.07
N LEU A 259 -19.89 17.95 3.67
CA LEU A 259 -21.31 18.12 4.02
C LEU A 259 -22.20 18.11 2.76
N ALA A 260 -21.81 18.87 1.73
CA ALA A 260 -22.54 18.92 0.47
C ALA A 260 -22.55 17.59 -0.28
N LYS A 261 -21.42 16.87 -0.27
CA LYS A 261 -21.35 15.54 -0.91
C LYS A 261 -22.10 14.49 -0.09
N GLY A 262 -22.03 14.54 1.24
CA GLY A 262 -22.93 13.77 2.08
C GLY A 262 -24.41 14.05 1.78
N TYR A 263 -24.79 15.29 1.51
CA TYR A 263 -26.15 15.64 1.09
C TYR A 263 -26.49 15.00 -0.27
N GLU A 264 -25.61 15.12 -1.27
CA GLU A 264 -25.79 14.46 -2.57
C GLU A 264 -25.99 12.95 -2.43
N TYR A 265 -25.10 12.25 -1.73
CA TYR A 265 -25.17 10.79 -1.57
C TYR A 265 -26.43 10.37 -0.79
N LYS A 266 -26.90 11.19 0.16
CA LYS A 266 -28.09 10.90 0.95
C LYS A 266 -29.38 11.01 0.13
N PHE A 267 -29.46 12.02 -0.73
CA PHE A 267 -30.71 12.40 -1.41
C PHE A 267 -30.72 12.13 -2.93
N GLY A 268 -29.57 11.77 -3.52
CA GLY A 268 -29.43 11.55 -4.97
C GLY A 268 -29.57 12.83 -5.81
N ILE A 269 -29.23 14.00 -5.24
CA ILE A 269 -29.41 15.32 -5.90
C ILE A 269 -28.04 15.95 -6.13
N LYS A 270 -27.77 16.40 -7.36
CA LYS A 270 -26.45 16.93 -7.79
C LYS A 270 -26.41 18.43 -8.09
N ASP A 271 -27.56 19.10 -8.07
CA ASP A 271 -27.72 20.50 -8.49
C ASP A 271 -28.54 21.32 -7.49
N ASP A 272 -28.59 20.89 -6.24
CA ASP A 272 -29.32 21.60 -5.19
C ASP A 272 -28.60 22.91 -4.81
N PRO A 273 -29.31 24.05 -4.68
CA PRO A 273 -28.72 25.30 -4.21
C PRO A 273 -27.97 25.19 -2.87
N PHE A 274 -28.34 24.23 -2.00
CA PHE A 274 -27.59 23.96 -0.77
C PHE A 274 -26.12 23.60 -1.04
N MET A 275 -25.87 22.76 -2.04
CA MET A 275 -24.52 22.32 -2.40
C MET A 275 -23.70 23.49 -2.94
N LEU A 276 -24.30 24.32 -3.80
CA LEU A 276 -23.65 25.52 -4.31
C LEU A 276 -23.30 26.49 -3.16
N ALA A 277 -24.22 26.70 -2.23
CA ALA A 277 -23.99 27.55 -1.07
C ALA A 277 -22.85 27.02 -0.18
N CYS A 278 -22.72 25.70 -0.01
CA CYS A 278 -21.58 25.11 0.71
C CYS A 278 -20.26 25.37 -0.01
N ALA A 279 -20.22 25.19 -1.34
CA ALA A 279 -19.03 25.44 -2.14
C ALA A 279 -18.60 26.92 -2.07
N GLU A 280 -19.55 27.84 -2.19
CA GLU A 280 -19.29 29.28 -2.15
C GLU A 280 -18.82 29.75 -0.76
N THR A 281 -19.45 29.25 0.31
CA THR A 281 -18.96 29.52 1.67
C THR A 281 -17.55 28.96 1.86
N ALA A 282 -17.25 27.75 1.41
CA ALA A 282 -15.91 27.19 1.53
C ALA A 282 -14.86 28.06 0.81
N LEU A 283 -15.16 28.51 -0.42
CA LEU A 283 -14.29 29.39 -1.22
C LEU A 283 -14.13 30.79 -0.62
N GLN A 284 -15.07 31.26 0.19
CA GLN A 284 -14.94 32.53 0.91
C GLN A 284 -13.84 32.48 1.98
N TYR A 285 -13.67 31.32 2.63
CA TYR A 285 -12.70 31.13 3.71
C TYR A 285 -11.41 30.44 3.25
N ASP A 286 -11.44 29.82 2.09
CA ASP A 286 -10.32 29.14 1.46
C ASP A 286 -10.50 29.17 -0.07
N ASP A 287 -10.06 30.28 -0.69
CA ASP A 287 -10.19 30.53 -2.13
C ASP A 287 -9.32 29.60 -2.99
N HIS A 288 -8.40 28.86 -2.38
CA HIS A 288 -7.57 27.82 -3.01
C HIS A 288 -8.09 26.40 -2.74
N ASN A 289 -9.33 26.25 -2.25
CA ASN A 289 -9.93 24.94 -2.00
C ASN A 289 -10.37 24.28 -3.32
N LEU A 290 -9.54 23.42 -3.89
CA LEU A 290 -9.86 22.74 -5.14
C LEU A 290 -11.17 21.94 -5.06
N ASN A 291 -11.42 21.21 -3.96
CA ASN A 291 -12.65 20.46 -3.77
C ASN A 291 -13.89 21.35 -3.87
N ALA A 292 -13.87 22.52 -3.24
CA ALA A 292 -14.96 23.49 -3.33
C ALA A 292 -15.10 24.05 -4.74
N MET A 293 -13.98 24.29 -5.44
CA MET A 293 -14.04 24.70 -6.85
C MET A 293 -14.71 23.67 -7.74
N LEU A 294 -14.36 22.40 -7.55
CA LEU A 294 -14.92 21.27 -8.29
C LEU A 294 -16.38 21.02 -7.93
N LEU A 295 -16.77 21.13 -6.65
CA LEU A 295 -18.17 21.06 -6.21
C LEU A 295 -19.01 22.14 -6.89
N LYS A 296 -18.52 23.38 -6.91
CA LYS A 296 -19.20 24.50 -7.59
C LYS A 296 -19.35 24.22 -9.08
N ALA A 297 -18.30 23.71 -9.73
CA ALA A 297 -18.34 23.33 -11.14
C ALA A 297 -19.36 22.21 -11.40
N GLU A 298 -19.41 21.17 -10.56
CA GLU A 298 -20.35 20.06 -10.66
C GLU A 298 -21.80 20.54 -10.59
N VAL A 299 -22.15 21.36 -9.61
CA VAL A 299 -23.52 21.88 -9.44
C VAL A 299 -23.94 22.74 -10.65
N MET A 300 -23.04 23.61 -11.12
CA MET A 300 -23.29 24.45 -12.30
C MET A 300 -23.44 23.61 -13.58
N GLU A 301 -22.56 22.63 -13.79
CA GLU A 301 -22.61 21.72 -14.94
C GLU A 301 -23.92 20.93 -14.98
N ASN A 302 -24.31 20.32 -13.85
CA ASN A 302 -25.54 19.52 -13.77
C ASN A 302 -26.78 20.36 -14.10
N GLY A 303 -26.85 21.60 -13.62
CA GLY A 303 -27.92 22.54 -13.97
C GLY A 303 -28.01 22.84 -15.46
N LEU A 304 -26.86 22.95 -16.16
CA LEU A 304 -26.80 23.20 -17.61
C LEU A 304 -27.13 21.95 -18.42
N VAL A 305 -26.56 20.79 -18.07
CA VAL A 305 -26.76 19.51 -18.77
C VAL A 305 -28.23 19.08 -18.72
N LYS A 306 -28.92 19.30 -17.59
CA LYS A 306 -30.36 18.98 -17.46
C LYS A 306 -31.25 19.74 -18.44
N GLN A 307 -30.80 20.88 -18.97
CA GLN A 307 -31.57 21.64 -19.96
C GLN A 307 -31.59 20.95 -21.34
N ASN A 308 -30.70 19.98 -21.58
CA ASN A 308 -30.59 19.25 -22.85
C ASN A 308 -30.45 20.17 -24.08
N LYS A 309 -29.72 21.28 -23.93
CA LYS A 309 -29.44 22.27 -24.97
C LYS A 309 -28.02 22.10 -25.53
N THR A 310 -27.84 22.44 -26.80
CA THR A 310 -26.51 22.51 -27.42
C THR A 310 -25.72 23.71 -26.88
N ILE A 311 -24.39 23.66 -26.97
CA ILE A 311 -23.51 24.78 -26.57
C ILE A 311 -23.88 26.10 -27.28
N VAL A 312 -24.30 26.03 -28.54
CA VAL A 312 -24.75 27.22 -29.30
C VAL A 312 -26.00 27.84 -28.69
N GLN A 313 -26.95 27.01 -28.24
CA GLN A 313 -28.17 27.48 -27.58
C GLN A 313 -27.87 28.04 -26.18
N LEU A 314 -26.93 27.43 -25.45
CA LEU A 314 -26.51 27.87 -24.11
C LEU A 314 -25.62 29.13 -24.15
N GLY A 315 -24.97 29.44 -25.26
CA GLY A 315 -23.96 30.51 -25.35
C GLY A 315 -24.42 31.90 -24.90
N ASN A 316 -25.73 32.19 -24.98
CA ASN A 316 -26.33 33.46 -24.56
C ASN A 316 -26.82 33.44 -23.10
N GLU A 317 -26.81 32.29 -22.43
CA GLU A 317 -27.26 32.17 -21.05
C GLU A 317 -26.17 32.60 -20.08
N LYS A 318 -26.54 33.46 -19.11
CA LYS A 318 -25.62 33.92 -18.07
C LYS A 318 -25.03 32.75 -17.27
N ALA A 319 -25.85 31.75 -16.94
CA ALA A 319 -25.41 30.54 -16.24
C ALA A 319 -24.31 29.78 -16.99
N PHE A 320 -24.41 29.67 -18.32
CA PHE A 320 -23.39 29.03 -19.14
C PHE A 320 -22.11 29.86 -19.22
N GLN A 321 -22.23 31.18 -19.37
CA GLN A 321 -21.07 32.09 -19.38
C GLN A 321 -20.32 32.05 -18.04
N ASP A 322 -21.05 32.05 -16.93
CA ASP A 322 -20.47 31.94 -15.60
C ASP A 322 -19.78 30.59 -15.40
N TYR A 323 -20.39 29.49 -15.87
CA TYR A 323 -19.77 28.17 -15.85
C TYR A 323 -18.48 28.11 -16.68
N GLN A 324 -18.50 28.62 -17.92
CA GLN A 324 -17.32 28.65 -18.78
C GLN A 324 -16.19 29.45 -18.14
N ASN A 325 -16.50 30.61 -17.55
CA ASN A 325 -15.52 31.42 -16.83
C ASN A 325 -14.97 30.68 -15.61
N TRP A 326 -15.83 29.94 -14.90
CA TRP A 326 -15.43 29.13 -13.75
C TRP A 326 -14.50 27.97 -14.13
N ILE A 327 -14.81 27.22 -15.19
CA ILE A 327 -13.90 26.20 -15.72
C ILE A 327 -12.57 26.81 -16.18
N GLY A 328 -12.62 27.97 -16.84
CA GLY A 328 -11.41 28.72 -17.20
C GLY A 328 -10.57 29.12 -15.99
N HIS A 329 -11.20 29.53 -14.89
CA HIS A 329 -10.54 29.83 -13.62
C HIS A 329 -9.85 28.60 -13.04
N ILE A 330 -10.56 27.48 -12.91
CA ILE A 330 -10.00 26.21 -12.40
C ILE A 330 -8.81 25.75 -13.27
N PHE A 331 -8.95 25.81 -14.60
CA PHE A 331 -7.87 25.50 -15.53
C PHE A 331 -6.64 26.41 -15.34
N SER A 332 -6.87 27.72 -15.14
CA SER A 332 -5.80 28.72 -14.96
C SER A 332 -5.02 28.56 -13.65
N TYR A 333 -5.63 27.94 -12.63
CA TYR A 333 -4.96 27.54 -11.39
C TYR A 333 -4.14 26.26 -11.53
N GLY A 334 -4.13 25.64 -12.72
CA GLY A 334 -3.29 24.48 -13.02
C GLY A 334 -3.97 23.14 -12.86
N TYR A 335 -5.24 23.07 -12.46
CA TYR A 335 -5.94 21.79 -12.32
C TYR A 335 -6.14 21.11 -13.67
N ARG A 336 -5.88 19.80 -13.71
CA ARG A 336 -6.19 18.90 -14.83
C ARG A 336 -6.88 17.68 -14.24
N GLU A 337 -8.01 17.30 -14.81
CA GLU A 337 -8.67 16.08 -14.34
C GLU A 337 -7.88 14.85 -14.79
N MET A 338 -7.80 13.85 -13.92
CA MET A 338 -7.18 12.57 -14.22
C MET A 338 -7.79 11.94 -15.50
N PRO A 339 -6.99 11.52 -16.49
CA PRO A 339 -7.48 10.93 -17.73
C PRO A 339 -8.22 9.62 -17.51
N PHE A 340 -9.16 9.31 -18.40
CA PHE A 340 -9.95 8.07 -18.37
C PHE A 340 -9.08 6.81 -18.32
N GLU A 341 -8.02 6.76 -19.12
CA GLU A 341 -7.08 5.64 -19.18
C GLU A 341 -6.39 5.45 -17.83
N MET A 342 -5.93 6.54 -17.21
CA MET A 342 -5.27 6.51 -15.90
C MET A 342 -6.25 6.05 -14.81
N LYS A 343 -7.47 6.60 -14.76
CA LYS A 343 -8.53 6.14 -13.83
C LYS A 343 -8.76 4.63 -13.97
N ASN A 344 -8.85 4.11 -15.20
CA ASN A 344 -9.05 2.68 -15.44
C ASN A 344 -7.84 1.81 -15.09
N ILE A 345 -6.61 2.28 -15.31
CA ILE A 345 -5.39 1.57 -14.88
C ILE A 345 -5.42 1.41 -13.37
N MET A 346 -5.73 2.49 -12.65
CA MET A 346 -5.80 2.49 -11.19
C MET A 346 -6.90 1.55 -10.66
N ILE A 347 -8.11 1.59 -11.24
CA ILE A 347 -9.23 0.73 -10.83
C ILE A 347 -8.98 -0.75 -11.20
N LYS A 348 -8.46 -1.05 -12.40
CA LYS A 348 -8.17 -2.43 -12.84
C LYS A 348 -6.97 -3.04 -12.13
N GLY A 349 -6.09 -2.19 -11.59
CA GLY A 349 -5.04 -2.60 -10.68
C GLY A 349 -5.52 -3.48 -9.53
N TRP A 350 -6.78 -3.34 -9.12
CA TRP A 350 -7.38 -4.14 -8.05
C TRP A 350 -7.58 -5.62 -8.39
N THR A 351 -7.53 -6.00 -9.67
CA THR A 351 -7.67 -7.39 -10.12
C THR A 351 -6.34 -7.93 -10.61
N ARG A 352 -5.88 -9.03 -9.97
CA ARG A 352 -4.57 -9.70 -9.99
C ARG A 352 -3.85 -9.98 -11.34
N ASP A 353 -4.29 -9.45 -12.49
CA ASP A 353 -3.77 -9.94 -13.80
C ASP A 353 -3.67 -8.91 -14.97
N THR A 354 -3.70 -7.59 -14.76
CA THR A 354 -3.94 -6.68 -15.92
C THR A 354 -3.09 -5.43 -16.13
N ILE A 355 -2.19 -5.01 -15.24
CA ILE A 355 -1.41 -3.75 -15.47
C ILE A 355 -0.51 -3.85 -16.71
N VAL A 356 0.09 -5.02 -16.95
CA VAL A 356 0.95 -5.28 -18.11
C VAL A 356 0.15 -5.21 -19.43
N THR A 357 -1.09 -5.68 -19.43
CA THR A 357 -1.97 -5.69 -20.62
C THR A 357 -2.59 -4.32 -20.90
N LEU A 358 -2.71 -3.45 -19.88
CA LEU A 358 -3.32 -2.12 -19.97
C LEU A 358 -2.32 -0.99 -20.21
N SER A 359 -1.06 -1.13 -19.78
CA SER A 359 0.00 -0.14 -20.04
C SER A 359 0.66 -0.32 -21.41
N GLN A 360 -0.16 -0.47 -22.46
CA GLN A 360 0.34 -0.56 -23.84
C GLN A 360 0.97 0.76 -24.32
N GLN A 361 0.65 1.87 -23.65
CA GLN A 361 1.24 3.18 -23.91
C GLN A 361 2.39 3.45 -22.95
N ASP A 362 3.57 3.71 -23.53
CA ASP A 362 4.75 4.19 -22.82
C ASP A 362 4.71 5.72 -22.73
N HIS A 363 4.53 6.23 -21.52
CA HIS A 363 4.49 7.66 -21.21
C HIS A 363 5.88 8.29 -21.08
N THR A 364 6.96 7.58 -21.45
CA THR A 364 8.33 8.11 -21.47
C THR A 364 8.41 9.46 -22.20
N PRO A 365 8.88 10.53 -21.54
CA PRO A 365 8.97 11.85 -22.15
C PRO A 365 9.80 11.84 -23.43
N SER A 366 9.35 12.59 -24.44
CA SER A 366 10.04 12.70 -25.74
C SER A 366 11.52 13.07 -25.65
N ARG A 367 11.93 13.88 -24.66
CA ARG A 367 13.33 14.26 -24.42
C ARG A 367 14.23 13.11 -23.97
N LEU A 368 13.64 12.00 -23.54
CA LEU A 368 14.30 10.79 -23.05
C LEU A 368 14.20 9.63 -24.06
N LYS A 369 13.44 9.80 -25.15
CA LYS A 369 13.37 8.82 -26.25
C LYS A 369 14.68 8.85 -27.04
N HIS A 370 15.48 7.80 -26.93
CA HIS A 370 16.71 7.65 -27.70
C HIS A 370 16.48 6.68 -28.87
N ALA A 371 17.02 6.99 -30.05
CA ALA A 371 16.78 6.22 -31.28
C ALA A 371 17.17 4.72 -31.19
N THR A 372 18.05 4.37 -30.25
CA THR A 372 18.54 3.00 -29.99
C THR A 372 17.84 2.29 -28.83
N LEU A 373 17.01 2.98 -28.03
CA LEU A 373 16.30 2.43 -26.86
C LEU A 373 14.80 2.36 -27.18
N LYS A 374 14.44 1.53 -28.16
CA LYS A 374 13.07 1.49 -28.71
C LYS A 374 12.05 0.78 -27.79
N ASP A 375 12.53 -0.01 -26.82
CA ASP A 375 11.70 -0.82 -25.91
C ASP A 375 12.01 -0.57 -24.43
N THR A 376 12.63 0.57 -24.09
CA THR A 376 13.06 0.86 -22.72
C THR A 376 12.22 1.98 -22.13
N ARG A 377 11.37 1.63 -21.14
CA ARG A 377 10.66 2.62 -20.34
C ARG A 377 11.66 3.45 -19.53
N TYR A 378 11.38 4.74 -19.38
CA TYR A 378 12.18 5.64 -18.55
C TYR A 378 12.11 5.27 -17.06
N ALA A 379 13.22 5.37 -16.35
CA ALA A 379 13.27 5.30 -14.89
C ALA A 379 12.72 6.60 -14.27
N GLY A 380 11.40 6.80 -14.40
CA GLY A 380 10.64 7.87 -13.79
C GLY A 380 9.99 7.42 -12.48
N LEU A 381 9.21 8.31 -11.86
CA LEU A 381 8.47 7.97 -10.65
C LEU A 381 7.55 6.78 -10.88
N SER A 382 6.86 6.72 -12.01
CA SER A 382 5.96 5.65 -12.43
C SER A 382 6.61 4.62 -13.36
N TRP A 383 7.90 4.75 -13.65
CA TRP A 383 8.59 4.00 -14.71
C TRP A 383 7.88 4.04 -16.07
N GLY A 384 7.37 5.22 -16.44
CA GLY A 384 6.66 5.44 -17.71
C GLY A 384 5.24 4.85 -17.75
N LEU A 385 4.69 4.41 -16.61
CA LEU A 385 3.29 3.97 -16.49
C LEU A 385 2.29 5.13 -16.57
N PHE A 386 2.65 6.28 -16.01
CA PHE A 386 1.83 7.49 -16.00
C PHE A 386 2.57 8.67 -16.64
N ASP A 387 1.81 9.66 -17.11
CA ASP A 387 2.38 10.92 -17.57
C ASP A 387 2.86 11.73 -16.36
N GLU A 388 4.19 11.81 -16.18
CA GLU A 388 4.84 12.56 -15.11
C GLU A 388 5.14 14.03 -15.50
N GLU A 389 4.97 14.42 -16.76
CA GLU A 389 5.16 15.81 -17.21
C GLU A 389 3.83 16.59 -17.29
N ILE A 390 2.70 15.88 -17.30
CA ILE A 390 1.31 16.38 -17.35
C ILE A 390 1.18 17.66 -18.18
N LYS A 391 1.35 17.52 -19.49
CA LYS A 391 1.30 18.66 -20.41
C LYS A 391 -0.13 19.10 -20.66
N THR A 392 -0.32 20.42 -20.79
CA THR A 392 -1.59 20.99 -21.21
C THR A 392 -1.98 20.48 -22.60
N LYS A 393 -3.14 19.83 -22.68
CA LYS A 393 -3.71 19.34 -23.94
C LYS A 393 -4.50 20.46 -24.62
N PRO A 394 -4.63 20.44 -25.98
CA PRO A 394 -5.48 21.41 -26.67
C PRO A 394 -6.95 21.34 -26.23
N LEU A 395 -7.41 20.15 -25.85
CA LEU A 395 -8.72 19.89 -25.26
C LEU A 395 -8.51 19.16 -23.93
N GLU A 396 -9.05 19.72 -22.86
CA GLU A 396 -9.12 19.08 -21.55
C GLU A 396 -10.55 18.64 -21.26
N ARG A 397 -10.68 17.57 -20.47
CA ARG A 397 -11.98 17.09 -20.02
C ARG A 397 -12.13 17.34 -18.53
N TYR A 398 -13.27 17.89 -18.13
CA TYR A 398 -13.67 18.09 -16.74
C TYR A 398 -15.07 17.51 -16.58
N SER A 399 -15.22 16.37 -15.91
CA SER A 399 -16.50 15.64 -15.83
C SER A 399 -17.08 15.40 -17.25
N ASN A 400 -18.21 16.03 -17.56
CA ASN A 400 -18.89 15.96 -18.84
C ASN A 400 -18.42 17.05 -19.80
N THR A 401 -17.65 18.03 -19.34
CA THR A 401 -17.24 19.20 -20.11
C THR A 401 -15.97 18.98 -20.90
N VAL A 402 -16.01 19.35 -22.17
CA VAL A 402 -14.82 19.46 -23.04
C VAL A 402 -14.45 20.93 -23.15
N PHE A 403 -13.22 21.26 -22.77
CA PHE A 403 -12.71 22.62 -22.69
C PHE A 403 -11.54 22.84 -23.67
N ASP A 404 -11.69 23.79 -24.60
CA ASP A 404 -10.63 24.24 -25.51
C ASP A 404 -9.70 25.19 -24.76
N THR A 405 -8.49 24.71 -24.46
CA THR A 405 -7.51 25.40 -23.61
C THR A 405 -6.87 26.60 -24.28
N LYS A 406 -6.89 26.66 -25.62
CA LYS A 406 -6.36 27.81 -26.36
C LYS A 406 -7.40 28.92 -26.48
N LYS A 407 -8.65 28.55 -26.72
CA LYS A 407 -9.76 29.51 -26.84
C LYS A 407 -10.37 29.89 -25.50
N MET A 408 -10.06 29.13 -24.44
CA MET A 408 -10.68 29.24 -23.12
C MET A 408 -12.21 29.13 -23.18
N LYS A 409 -12.71 28.13 -23.93
CA LYS A 409 -14.15 27.94 -24.17
C LYS A 409 -14.59 26.50 -23.94
N VAL A 410 -15.80 26.34 -23.41
CA VAL A 410 -16.49 25.05 -23.38
C VAL A 410 -17.01 24.76 -24.78
N VAL A 411 -16.65 23.60 -25.33
CA VAL A 411 -16.99 23.24 -26.72
C VAL A 411 -18.01 22.10 -26.82
N ALA A 412 -18.17 21.28 -25.77
CA ALA A 412 -19.18 20.23 -25.71
C ALA A 412 -19.45 19.78 -24.26
N PHE A 413 -20.64 19.22 -24.05
CA PHE A 413 -20.93 18.32 -22.94
C PHE A 413 -21.04 16.89 -23.50
N LEU A 414 -20.24 15.96 -22.98
CA LEU A 414 -20.22 14.55 -23.31
C LEU A 414 -20.87 13.74 -22.19
N LYS A 415 -21.31 12.52 -22.50
CA LYS A 415 -21.77 11.59 -21.47
C LYS A 415 -20.59 11.20 -20.57
N SER A 416 -20.87 11.00 -19.29
CA SER A 416 -19.88 10.54 -18.32
C SER A 416 -19.24 9.23 -18.78
N ASP A 417 -17.94 9.12 -18.51
CA ASP A 417 -17.21 7.91 -18.84
C ASP A 417 -17.67 6.74 -17.97
N VAL A 418 -17.85 5.58 -18.60
CA VAL A 418 -18.13 4.33 -17.88
C VAL A 418 -16.79 3.69 -17.55
N LEU A 419 -16.38 3.82 -16.29
CA LEU A 419 -15.15 3.22 -15.78
C LEU A 419 -15.32 1.69 -15.61
N TYR A 420 -14.18 0.99 -15.48
CA TYR A 420 -14.16 -0.44 -15.24
C TYR A 420 -15.04 -0.84 -14.04
N ASN A 421 -15.78 -1.94 -14.17
CA ASN A 421 -16.78 -2.40 -13.19
C ASN A 421 -17.82 -1.34 -12.79
N GLN A 422 -18.08 -0.34 -13.65
CA GLN A 422 -19.01 0.77 -13.39
C GLN A 422 -18.64 1.56 -12.13
N TYR A 423 -17.35 1.63 -11.82
CA TYR A 423 -16.87 2.35 -10.65
C TYR A 423 -17.20 3.85 -10.75
N ASN A 424 -17.68 4.45 -9.66
CA ASN A 424 -17.96 5.89 -9.61
C ASN A 424 -16.71 6.64 -9.16
N PHE A 425 -16.13 7.48 -10.02
CA PHE A 425 -14.99 8.31 -9.67
C PHE A 425 -15.45 9.76 -9.56
N ASP A 426 -15.60 10.21 -8.33
CA ASP A 426 -16.05 11.56 -8.02
C ASP A 426 -14.84 12.52 -7.91
N PRO A 427 -14.71 13.54 -8.77
CA PRO A 427 -13.60 14.47 -8.70
C PRO A 427 -13.67 15.42 -7.50
N VAL A 428 -14.84 15.58 -6.86
CA VAL A 428 -15.07 16.55 -5.77
C VAL A 428 -14.62 16.04 -4.41
N VAL A 429 -14.82 14.74 -4.13
CA VAL A 429 -14.47 14.11 -2.85
C VAL A 429 -13.55 12.94 -3.04
N PHE A 430 -12.65 12.82 -2.08
CA PHE A 430 -11.45 12.02 -2.24
C PHE A 430 -11.59 10.67 -1.56
N ALA A 431 -11.23 9.63 -2.29
CA ALA A 431 -10.15 8.81 -1.84
C ALA A 431 -9.25 8.43 -2.99
N TRP A 432 -7.95 8.48 -2.77
CA TRP A 432 -7.03 8.05 -3.80
C TRP A 432 -7.31 6.57 -4.09
N ASN A 433 -7.14 6.20 -5.35
CA ASN A 433 -7.11 4.81 -5.75
C ASN A 433 -5.91 4.14 -5.11
N ILE A 434 -6.18 2.99 -4.52
CA ILE A 434 -5.20 2.05 -4.02
C ILE A 434 -4.22 1.69 -5.14
N ASP A 435 -2.93 1.80 -4.87
CA ASP A 435 -1.84 1.22 -5.63
C ASP A 435 -2.30 -0.16 -6.15
N PRO A 436 -2.30 -0.38 -7.47
CA PRO A 436 -2.68 -1.66 -8.08
C PRO A 436 -2.07 -2.91 -7.43
N LEU A 437 -0.91 -2.77 -6.82
CA LEU A 437 -0.13 -3.83 -6.18
C LEU A 437 -0.12 -3.70 -4.66
N ALA A 438 -1.00 -2.88 -4.07
CA ALA A 438 -1.21 -2.81 -2.63
C ALA A 438 -1.42 -4.19 -1.98
N HIS A 439 -2.03 -5.13 -2.72
CA HIS A 439 -2.21 -6.51 -2.28
C HIS A 439 -0.89 -7.31 -2.19
N MET A 440 0.16 -6.89 -2.88
CA MET A 440 1.53 -7.43 -2.78
C MET A 440 2.27 -6.89 -1.56
N TYR A 441 1.86 -5.71 -1.07
CA TYR A 441 2.43 -5.04 0.10
C TYR A 441 1.37 -4.69 1.16
N PRO A 442 0.60 -5.69 1.64
CA PRO A 442 -0.52 -5.42 2.55
C PRO A 442 -0.09 -4.77 3.87
N SER A 443 1.21 -4.84 4.21
CA SER A 443 1.80 -4.20 5.39
C SER A 443 2.28 -2.75 5.15
N ILE A 444 2.44 -2.28 3.90
CA ILE A 444 3.11 -0.99 3.61
C ILE A 444 2.16 0.17 3.49
N SER A 445 1.30 0.14 2.45
CA SER A 445 0.11 0.99 2.22
C SER A 445 -0.60 0.71 0.92
N PRO A 446 -1.93 0.75 0.91
CA PRO A 446 -2.64 0.84 -0.34
C PRO A 446 -2.31 2.11 -1.12
N TYR A 447 -1.65 3.12 -0.57
CA TYR A 447 -1.19 4.31 -1.30
C TYR A 447 0.32 4.39 -1.50
N ALA A 448 1.05 3.37 -1.05
CA ALA A 448 2.50 3.33 -1.23
C ALA A 448 2.83 2.85 -2.64
N PHE A 449 2.82 3.80 -3.56
CA PHE A 449 3.27 3.55 -4.91
C PHE A 449 4.73 3.10 -4.92
N CYS A 450 4.99 1.92 -5.51
CA CYS A 450 6.28 1.26 -5.49
C CYS A 450 6.90 1.16 -4.08
N ALA A 451 6.08 0.92 -3.05
CA ALA A 451 6.52 0.90 -1.65
C ALA A 451 7.26 2.19 -1.20
N ASN A 452 6.95 3.34 -1.82
CA ASN A 452 7.66 4.62 -1.68
C ASN A 452 9.13 4.61 -2.09
N SER A 453 9.55 3.64 -2.90
CA SER A 453 10.90 3.58 -3.46
C SER A 453 10.85 3.46 -4.98
N PRO A 454 10.25 4.42 -5.71
CA PRO A 454 10.06 4.34 -7.16
C PRO A 454 11.35 4.21 -7.97
N ILE A 455 12.50 4.58 -7.40
CA ILE A 455 13.82 4.46 -8.05
C ILE A 455 14.39 3.04 -7.90
N ALA A 456 14.15 2.35 -6.78
CA ALA A 456 14.71 1.02 -6.49
C ALA A 456 13.71 -0.12 -6.71
N ILE A 457 12.41 0.18 -6.62
CA ILE A 457 11.29 -0.74 -6.71
C ILE A 457 10.43 -0.24 -7.86
N CYS A 458 10.38 -1.02 -8.93
CA CYS A 458 9.49 -0.84 -10.07
C CYS A 458 8.81 -2.18 -10.28
N ASP A 459 7.51 -2.24 -10.06
CA ASP A 459 6.73 -3.44 -10.37
C ASP A 459 5.87 -3.18 -11.61
N LEU A 460 6.48 -3.44 -12.77
CA LEU A 460 5.84 -3.36 -14.08
C LEU A 460 5.88 -4.68 -14.86
N ASP A 461 6.51 -5.74 -14.35
CA ASP A 461 6.62 -7.00 -15.09
C ASP A 461 6.82 -8.32 -14.30
N GLY A 462 6.70 -8.36 -12.97
CA GLY A 462 6.67 -9.63 -12.21
C GLY A 462 7.98 -10.43 -12.21
N ARG A 463 8.87 -10.11 -11.27
CA ARG A 463 10.16 -10.76 -11.09
C ARG A 463 10.01 -11.91 -10.10
N VAL A 464 10.27 -13.16 -10.49
CA VAL A 464 9.85 -14.32 -9.71
C VAL A 464 10.84 -15.48 -9.78
N LEU A 465 10.82 -16.37 -8.77
CA LEU A 465 11.42 -17.70 -8.85
C LEU A 465 10.63 -18.55 -9.84
N VAL A 466 11.29 -19.09 -10.87
CA VAL A 466 10.65 -19.93 -11.89
C VAL A 466 11.33 -21.29 -11.95
N PHE A 467 10.56 -22.33 -11.69
CA PHE A 467 10.96 -23.71 -11.96
C PHE A 467 10.52 -24.12 -13.37
N LYS A 468 11.47 -24.61 -14.17
CA LYS A 468 11.24 -25.13 -15.52
C LYS A 468 11.56 -26.61 -15.57
N GLY A 469 10.77 -27.42 -16.27
CA GLY A 469 11.03 -28.85 -16.38
C GLY A 469 9.73 -29.63 -16.56
N ASN A 470 9.80 -30.94 -16.38
CA ASN A 470 8.61 -31.78 -16.36
C ASN A 470 7.68 -31.33 -15.22
N GLY A 471 6.38 -31.23 -15.50
CA GLY A 471 5.39 -30.76 -14.52
C GLY A 471 5.43 -31.53 -13.19
N ALA A 472 5.55 -32.86 -13.24
CA ALA A 472 5.58 -33.71 -12.05
C ALA A 472 6.87 -33.51 -11.22
N ASP A 473 8.01 -33.27 -11.88
CA ASP A 473 9.27 -33.03 -11.19
C ASP A 473 9.29 -31.65 -10.54
N VAL A 474 8.73 -30.65 -11.21
CA VAL A 474 8.53 -29.32 -10.62
C VAL A 474 7.56 -29.37 -9.44
N ASP A 475 6.48 -30.16 -9.51
CA ASP A 475 5.58 -30.35 -8.36
C ASP A 475 6.28 -31.04 -7.19
N ARG A 476 7.21 -31.97 -7.45
CA ARG A 476 8.07 -32.56 -6.40
C ARG A 476 8.97 -31.50 -5.76
N ALA A 477 9.57 -30.61 -6.55
CA ALA A 477 10.38 -29.52 -6.04
C ALA A 477 9.57 -28.54 -5.16
N VAL A 478 8.37 -28.16 -5.61
CA VAL A 478 7.43 -27.34 -4.81
C VAL A 478 7.02 -28.07 -3.53
N THR A 479 6.76 -29.38 -3.61
CA THR A 479 6.45 -30.21 -2.42
C THR A 479 7.61 -30.24 -1.44
N GLN A 480 8.85 -30.37 -1.91
CA GLN A 480 10.05 -30.34 -1.07
C GLN A 480 10.17 -28.99 -0.33
N MET A 481 9.93 -27.88 -1.05
CA MET A 481 9.90 -26.55 -0.44
C MET A 481 8.78 -26.43 0.61
N GLN A 482 7.58 -26.95 0.31
CA GLN A 482 6.45 -26.97 1.26
C GLN A 482 6.80 -27.76 2.53
N SER A 483 7.44 -28.91 2.40
CA SER A 483 7.89 -29.70 3.55
C SER A 483 8.91 -28.97 4.42
N ALA A 484 9.75 -28.12 3.82
CA ALA A 484 10.76 -27.37 4.58
C ALA A 484 10.16 -26.26 5.45
N VAL A 485 9.09 -25.60 4.97
CA VAL A 485 8.43 -24.48 5.66
C VAL A 485 7.26 -24.93 6.56
N GLY A 486 6.76 -26.15 6.37
CA GLY A 486 5.62 -26.72 7.11
C GLY A 486 4.33 -25.94 6.90
N ASP A 487 3.33 -26.17 7.75
CA ASP A 487 1.98 -25.62 7.55
C ASP A 487 1.85 -24.11 7.81
N PHE A 488 2.90 -23.49 8.36
CA PHE A 488 2.94 -22.04 8.64
C PHE A 488 3.11 -21.19 7.38
N TYR A 489 3.51 -21.80 6.26
CA TYR A 489 3.64 -21.13 4.98
C TYR A 489 3.06 -22.02 3.88
N THR A 490 2.55 -21.42 2.82
CA THR A 490 2.09 -22.11 1.62
C THR A 490 3.04 -21.83 0.48
N VAL A 491 3.60 -22.89 -0.10
CA VAL A 491 4.38 -22.86 -1.34
C VAL A 491 3.48 -23.37 -2.47
N ALA A 492 3.32 -22.55 -3.49
CA ALA A 492 2.53 -22.90 -4.66
C ALA A 492 3.26 -22.52 -5.94
N ARG A 493 2.81 -23.06 -7.08
CA ARG A 493 3.23 -22.59 -8.39
C ARG A 493 2.06 -22.35 -9.32
N ASN A 494 2.25 -21.49 -10.32
CA ASN A 494 1.32 -21.36 -11.44
C ASN A 494 1.70 -22.27 -12.62
N LYS A 495 0.88 -22.28 -13.68
CA LYS A 495 1.09 -23.07 -14.90
C LYS A 495 2.40 -22.76 -15.64
N LYS A 496 3.00 -21.58 -15.40
CA LYS A 496 4.28 -21.16 -15.99
C LYS A 496 5.48 -21.57 -15.13
N GLY A 497 5.26 -22.28 -14.03
CA GLY A 497 6.32 -22.71 -13.11
C GLY A 497 6.80 -21.62 -12.14
N VAL A 498 6.11 -20.49 -12.08
CA VAL A 498 6.40 -19.41 -11.12
C VAL A 498 6.01 -19.87 -9.73
N VAL A 499 6.95 -19.82 -8.79
CA VAL A 499 6.78 -20.25 -7.40
C VAL A 499 6.45 -19.05 -6.51
N THR A 500 5.48 -19.22 -5.61
CA THR A 500 5.07 -18.24 -4.60
C THR A 500 5.16 -18.86 -3.21
N VAL A 501 5.69 -18.11 -2.24
CA VAL A 501 5.73 -18.51 -0.83
C VAL A 501 5.02 -17.44 0.00
N VAL A 502 3.96 -17.82 0.70
CA VAL A 502 3.15 -16.89 1.51
C VAL A 502 2.93 -17.46 2.90
N ALA A 503 2.82 -16.61 3.91
CA ALA A 503 2.42 -17.06 5.24
C ALA A 503 1.00 -17.65 5.19
N ASN A 504 0.77 -18.75 5.93
CA ASN A 504 -0.54 -19.36 6.05
C ASN A 504 -1.28 -18.74 7.25
N PRO A 505 -2.31 -17.89 7.04
CA PRO A 505 -3.02 -17.22 8.13
C PRO A 505 -3.84 -18.17 9.00
N SER A 506 -4.06 -19.42 8.56
CA SER A 506 -4.81 -20.43 9.29
C SER A 506 -3.93 -21.32 10.18
N ALA A 507 -2.60 -21.14 10.15
CA ALA A 507 -1.69 -21.89 10.99
C ALA A 507 -1.76 -21.43 12.46
N VAL A 508 -1.88 -22.38 13.39
CA VAL A 508 -1.99 -22.13 14.83
C VAL A 508 -0.64 -22.41 15.50
N GLY A 509 -0.11 -21.46 16.27
CA GLY A 509 1.18 -21.56 16.96
C GLY A 509 2.29 -20.74 16.29
N SER A 510 3.55 -21.07 16.57
CA SER A 510 4.73 -20.39 16.00
C SER A 510 5.57 -21.37 15.17
N PRO A 511 6.11 -20.96 14.00
CA PRO A 511 7.01 -21.80 13.22
C PRO A 511 8.30 -22.09 13.98
N SER A 512 8.83 -23.30 13.83
CA SER A 512 10.15 -23.68 14.37
C SER A 512 11.26 -22.87 13.70
N ILE A 513 12.44 -22.80 14.34
CA ILE A 513 13.63 -22.13 13.79
C ILE A 513 13.97 -22.68 12.38
N LYS A 514 13.81 -24.00 12.17
CA LYS A 514 14.03 -24.63 10.86
C LYS A 514 13.05 -24.11 9.80
N GLN A 515 11.77 -24.06 10.13
CA GLN A 515 10.72 -23.56 9.22
C GLN A 515 10.90 -22.07 8.92
N GLN A 516 11.27 -21.27 9.91
CA GLN A 516 11.58 -19.85 9.73
C GLN A 516 12.78 -19.65 8.81
N THR A 517 13.84 -20.45 8.99
CA THR A 517 15.05 -20.39 8.15
C THR A 517 14.72 -20.73 6.70
N ALA A 518 13.96 -21.80 6.46
CA ALA A 518 13.51 -22.17 5.11
C ALA A 518 12.64 -21.07 4.47
N ALA A 519 11.67 -20.53 5.21
CA ALA A 519 10.79 -19.48 4.72
C ALA A 519 11.56 -18.21 4.36
N GLN A 520 12.56 -17.80 5.17
CA GLN A 520 13.41 -16.65 4.88
C GLN A 520 14.16 -16.80 3.56
N VAL A 521 14.74 -17.97 3.28
CA VAL A 521 15.44 -18.21 2.01
C VAL A 521 14.45 -18.22 0.85
N PHE A 522 13.35 -18.96 0.97
CA PHE A 522 12.44 -19.11 -0.18
C PHE A 522 11.66 -17.83 -0.48
N MET A 523 11.22 -17.07 0.52
CA MET A 523 10.56 -15.78 0.28
C MET A 523 11.52 -14.76 -0.31
N LYS A 524 12.82 -14.81 0.06
CA LYS A 524 13.85 -13.95 -0.55
C LYS A 524 14.05 -14.27 -2.03
N VAL A 525 14.09 -15.55 -2.41
CA VAL A 525 14.36 -15.96 -3.80
C VAL A 525 13.09 -15.93 -4.67
N ALA A 526 11.94 -16.23 -4.07
CA ALA A 526 10.61 -16.10 -4.67
C ALA A 526 10.03 -14.69 -4.51
N ASP A 527 10.84 -13.72 -4.08
CA ASP A 527 10.45 -12.32 -3.92
C ASP A 527 10.00 -11.77 -5.27
N PRO A 528 8.73 -11.34 -5.40
CA PRO A 528 8.20 -10.64 -6.57
C PRO A 528 9.04 -9.42 -7.00
N ASN A 529 9.85 -8.89 -6.07
CA ASN A 529 10.69 -7.71 -6.21
C ASN A 529 12.19 -8.05 -6.35
N GLY A 530 12.55 -9.31 -6.11
CA GLY A 530 13.90 -9.83 -6.28
C GLY A 530 14.27 -9.92 -7.75
N LYS A 531 15.53 -10.20 -8.07
CA LYS A 531 15.89 -10.49 -9.46
C LYS A 531 15.50 -11.93 -9.80
N LYS A 532 14.99 -12.12 -11.02
CA LYS A 532 14.50 -13.40 -11.51
C LYS A 532 15.56 -14.50 -11.35
N THR A 533 15.16 -15.59 -10.71
CA THR A 533 15.95 -16.81 -10.60
C THR A 533 15.19 -17.93 -11.31
N THR A 534 15.75 -18.45 -12.40
CA THR A 534 15.15 -19.55 -13.17
C THR A 534 15.96 -20.81 -12.95
N ILE A 535 15.32 -21.86 -12.44
CA ILE A 535 15.97 -23.12 -12.12
C ILE A 535 15.32 -24.24 -12.95
N GLY A 536 16.14 -25.01 -13.65
CA GLY A 536 15.70 -26.22 -14.33
C GLY A 536 15.57 -27.37 -13.33
N ILE A 537 14.39 -27.97 -13.21
CA ILE A 537 14.17 -29.15 -12.38
C ILE A 537 14.25 -30.38 -13.27
N VAL A 538 15.20 -31.26 -12.97
CA VAL A 538 15.39 -32.57 -13.57
C VAL A 538 15.27 -33.65 -12.51
N LYS A 539 15.22 -34.91 -12.92
CA LYS A 539 15.15 -36.04 -12.01
C LYS A 539 15.99 -37.20 -12.53
N ASN A 540 16.88 -37.73 -11.68
CA ASN A 540 17.78 -38.84 -11.98
C ASN A 540 18.63 -38.61 -13.24
N SER A 541 19.05 -37.36 -13.46
CA SER A 541 19.98 -36.95 -14.52
C SER A 541 21.34 -37.60 -14.28
N ASP A 542 22.00 -38.03 -15.35
CA ASP A 542 23.37 -38.53 -15.31
C ASP A 542 24.41 -37.39 -15.32
N LYS A 543 23.96 -36.13 -15.48
CA LYS A 543 24.77 -34.91 -15.68
C LYS A 543 24.56 -33.81 -14.64
N VAL A 544 23.63 -34.03 -13.71
CA VAL A 544 23.28 -33.07 -12.67
C VAL A 544 23.19 -33.87 -11.39
N ASN A 545 24.11 -33.63 -10.46
CA ASN A 545 24.02 -34.10 -9.07
C ASN A 545 22.84 -33.40 -8.37
N VAL A 546 22.87 -33.27 -7.04
CA VAL A 546 21.93 -32.43 -6.27
C VAL A 546 21.59 -31.11 -6.97
N GLY A 547 22.62 -30.41 -7.50
CA GLY A 547 22.44 -29.32 -8.44
C GLY A 547 23.69 -29.08 -9.29
N ASN A 548 23.53 -28.25 -10.32
CA ASN A 548 24.60 -27.83 -11.21
C ASN A 548 24.59 -26.32 -11.38
N PHE A 549 25.65 -25.67 -10.88
CA PHE A 549 25.80 -24.22 -10.90
C PHE A 549 25.73 -23.65 -12.31
N GLU A 550 26.42 -24.27 -13.27
CA GLU A 550 26.57 -23.77 -14.65
C GLU A 550 25.28 -23.91 -15.46
N THR A 551 24.66 -25.08 -15.43
CA THR A 551 23.42 -25.34 -16.18
C THR A 551 22.17 -24.78 -15.48
N SER A 552 22.31 -24.31 -14.24
CA SER A 552 21.22 -23.79 -13.41
C SER A 552 20.12 -24.83 -13.19
N GLN A 553 20.52 -26.07 -12.92
CA GLN A 553 19.62 -27.20 -12.73
C GLN A 553 19.70 -27.79 -11.32
N ILE A 554 18.59 -28.36 -10.84
CA ILE A 554 18.48 -29.14 -9.61
C ILE A 554 17.96 -30.52 -9.98
N ASP A 555 18.60 -31.57 -9.49
CA ASP A 555 18.06 -32.93 -9.56
C ASP A 555 17.20 -33.22 -8.33
N ILE A 556 15.88 -33.19 -8.51
CA ILE A 556 14.96 -33.44 -7.41
C ILE A 556 15.00 -34.89 -6.92
N GLY A 557 15.46 -35.83 -7.77
CA GLY A 557 15.65 -37.23 -7.40
C GLY A 557 16.76 -37.37 -6.36
N ASP A 558 17.89 -36.72 -6.59
CA ASP A 558 19.05 -36.74 -5.68
C ASP A 558 18.76 -35.99 -4.38
N VAL A 559 18.10 -34.83 -4.46
CA VAL A 559 17.62 -34.08 -3.28
C VAL A 559 16.81 -34.99 -2.35
N GLN A 560 15.87 -35.77 -2.90
CA GLN A 560 15.00 -36.66 -2.13
C GLN A 560 15.72 -37.85 -1.48
N LYS A 561 16.94 -38.20 -1.93
CA LYS A 561 17.75 -39.23 -1.26
C LYS A 561 18.18 -38.82 0.15
N TYR A 562 18.35 -37.53 0.38
CA TYR A 562 18.71 -36.98 1.68
C TYR A 562 17.55 -36.96 2.69
N ASP A 563 16.31 -37.21 2.26
CA ASP A 563 15.18 -37.36 3.18
C ASP A 563 15.20 -38.70 3.94
N ASN A 564 15.96 -39.68 3.44
CA ASN A 564 15.99 -41.05 3.95
C ASN A 564 17.41 -41.49 4.37
N ILE A 565 18.18 -40.60 4.98
CA ILE A 565 19.55 -40.89 5.44
C ILE A 565 19.51 -42.01 6.49
N LYS A 566 20.23 -43.11 6.23
CA LYS A 566 20.42 -44.18 7.22
C LYS A 566 21.40 -43.68 8.28
N ASN A 567 20.88 -43.25 9.42
CA ASN A 567 21.66 -42.71 10.52
C ASN A 567 21.92 -43.76 11.61
N THR A 568 23.17 -44.19 11.75
CA THR A 568 23.63 -45.10 12.80
C THR A 568 24.66 -44.43 13.73
N SER A 569 24.81 -43.10 13.68
CA SER A 569 25.81 -42.38 14.49
C SER A 569 25.36 -42.10 15.93
N GLY A 570 24.05 -42.12 16.18
CA GLY A 570 23.47 -41.72 17.46
C GLY A 570 23.39 -40.19 17.68
N SER A 571 23.83 -39.39 16.71
CA SER A 571 23.67 -37.93 16.68
C SER A 571 22.53 -37.51 15.73
N PRO A 572 21.97 -36.29 15.86
CA PRO A 572 20.99 -35.76 14.91
C PRO A 572 21.48 -35.81 13.46
N THR A 573 20.57 -35.94 12.49
CA THR A 573 20.92 -35.93 11.06
C THR A 573 21.47 -34.58 10.64
N VAL A 574 22.63 -34.57 9.98
CA VAL A 574 23.31 -33.32 9.59
C VAL A 574 22.94 -32.80 8.21
N TYR A 575 22.27 -33.63 7.41
CA TYR A 575 21.69 -33.30 6.10
C TYR A 575 20.21 -33.68 6.03
N SER A 576 19.52 -33.08 5.07
CA SER A 576 18.14 -33.37 4.70
C SER A 576 17.90 -32.93 3.24
N GLY A 577 16.88 -33.49 2.58
CA GLY A 577 16.51 -33.05 1.23
C GLY A 577 16.07 -31.60 1.21
N SER A 578 15.32 -31.16 2.23
CA SER A 578 14.96 -29.75 2.40
C SER A 578 16.19 -28.83 2.54
N GLY A 579 17.21 -29.26 3.29
CA GLY A 579 18.47 -28.53 3.41
C GLY A 579 19.22 -28.42 2.07
N LYS A 580 19.24 -29.50 1.28
CA LYS A 580 19.80 -29.48 -0.08
C LYS A 580 19.01 -28.58 -1.02
N MET A 581 17.69 -28.60 -0.97
CA MET A 581 16.86 -27.70 -1.78
C MET A 581 17.17 -26.23 -1.48
N ILE A 582 17.30 -25.87 -0.19
CA ILE A 582 17.69 -24.53 0.25
C ILE A 582 19.06 -24.14 -0.29
N HIS A 583 20.03 -25.06 -0.22
CA HIS A 583 21.39 -24.88 -0.71
C HIS A 583 21.38 -24.49 -2.19
N GLU A 584 20.76 -25.31 -3.04
CA GLU A 584 20.79 -25.13 -4.49
C GLU A 584 20.01 -23.89 -4.94
N ILE A 585 18.87 -23.61 -4.30
CA ILE A 585 18.10 -22.39 -4.58
C ILE A 585 18.94 -21.14 -4.25
N GLU A 586 19.66 -21.15 -3.12
CA GLU A 586 20.51 -20.04 -2.73
C GLU A 586 21.67 -19.86 -3.72
N GLU A 587 22.34 -20.93 -4.14
CA GLU A 587 23.41 -20.84 -5.14
C GLU A 587 22.93 -20.20 -6.44
N GLN A 588 21.75 -20.61 -6.93
CA GLN A 588 21.18 -20.07 -8.16
C GLN A 588 20.71 -18.63 -7.99
N TYR A 589 20.22 -18.26 -6.81
CA TYR A 589 19.94 -16.86 -6.49
C TYR A 589 21.22 -16.02 -6.50
N GLN A 590 22.30 -16.48 -5.87
CA GLN A 590 23.60 -15.79 -5.89
C GLN A 590 24.08 -15.59 -7.33
N LYS A 591 23.99 -16.62 -8.17
CA LYS A 591 24.36 -16.55 -9.60
C LYS A 591 23.51 -15.57 -10.39
N GLN A 592 22.19 -15.79 -10.38
CA GLN A 592 21.27 -15.15 -11.33
C GLN A 592 20.78 -13.79 -10.83
N ALA A 593 20.47 -13.69 -9.54
CA ALA A 593 20.02 -12.46 -8.93
C ALA A 593 21.21 -11.58 -8.51
N LEU A 594 22.19 -12.12 -7.80
CA LEU A 594 23.29 -11.30 -7.29
C LEU A 594 24.46 -11.14 -8.26
N GLY A 595 24.45 -11.87 -9.38
CA GLY A 595 25.49 -11.79 -10.40
C GLY A 595 26.82 -12.40 -9.96
N GLU A 596 26.79 -13.31 -8.97
CA GLU A 596 27.98 -14.03 -8.52
C GLU A 596 28.43 -14.99 -9.62
N THR A 597 29.67 -14.82 -10.08
CA THR A 597 30.28 -15.64 -11.13
C THR A 597 31.19 -16.72 -10.56
N SER A 598 31.53 -16.65 -9.27
CA SER A 598 32.40 -17.59 -8.59
C SER A 598 31.58 -18.68 -7.90
N TYR A 599 31.55 -19.88 -8.49
CA TYR A 599 30.91 -21.06 -7.87
C TYR A 599 31.31 -21.27 -6.40
N PRO A 600 32.60 -21.25 -5.98
CA PRO A 600 32.95 -21.44 -4.57
C PRO A 600 32.34 -20.40 -3.61
N LYS A 601 32.05 -19.18 -4.08
CA LYS A 601 31.42 -18.14 -3.27
C LYS A 601 29.93 -18.37 -3.12
N ALA A 602 29.25 -18.71 -4.23
CA ALA A 602 27.84 -19.09 -4.20
C ALA A 602 27.63 -20.36 -3.35
N HIS A 603 28.47 -21.37 -3.54
CA HIS A 603 28.48 -22.62 -2.78
C HIS A 603 28.65 -22.37 -1.27
N LYS A 604 29.57 -21.48 -0.89
CA LYS A 604 29.73 -21.09 0.52
C LYS A 604 28.44 -20.50 1.11
N GLN A 605 27.68 -19.70 0.35
CA GLN A 605 26.39 -19.19 0.82
C GLN A 605 25.35 -20.30 0.94
N GLY A 606 25.29 -21.23 -0.02
CA GLY A 606 24.46 -22.44 0.07
C GLY A 606 24.74 -23.25 1.33
N ILE A 607 26.01 -23.50 1.65
CA ILE A 607 26.46 -24.20 2.87
C ILE A 607 25.96 -23.48 4.12
N LEU A 608 26.04 -22.15 4.18
CA LEU A 608 25.62 -21.38 5.34
C LEU A 608 24.10 -21.53 5.59
N GLN A 609 23.29 -21.46 4.55
CA GLN A 609 21.83 -21.62 4.67
C GLN A 609 21.43 -23.06 5.00
N GLU A 610 22.10 -24.04 4.39
CA GLU A 610 21.91 -25.46 4.68
C GLU A 610 22.26 -25.80 6.15
N ASN A 611 23.39 -25.29 6.64
CA ASN A 611 23.82 -25.47 8.04
C ASN A 611 22.81 -24.86 9.02
N ALA A 612 22.34 -23.64 8.72
CA ALA A 612 21.33 -22.96 9.54
C ALA A 612 20.02 -23.78 9.61
N TYR A 613 19.60 -24.38 8.49
CA TYR A 613 18.40 -25.22 8.46
C TYR A 613 18.58 -26.56 9.20
N ASN A 614 19.70 -27.25 8.98
CA ASN A 614 19.92 -28.57 9.57
C ASN A 614 20.34 -28.50 11.04
N GLY A 615 20.93 -27.38 11.48
CA GLY A 615 21.58 -27.24 12.78
C GLY A 615 22.97 -27.89 12.81
N SER A 616 23.66 -27.96 11.68
CA SER A 616 24.98 -28.59 11.53
C SER A 616 26.06 -27.55 11.23
N THR A 617 27.33 -27.95 11.29
CA THR A 617 28.46 -27.09 10.93
C THR A 617 29.45 -27.84 10.03
N ARG A 618 29.62 -27.33 8.81
CA ARG A 618 30.61 -27.78 7.82
C ARG A 618 31.74 -26.76 7.66
N ALA A 619 32.96 -27.23 7.39
CA ALA A 619 34.08 -26.35 7.06
C ALA A 619 33.80 -25.58 5.75
N THR A 620 33.95 -24.26 5.77
CA THR A 620 33.64 -23.37 4.61
C THR A 620 34.78 -23.26 3.59
N ASN A 621 35.82 -24.09 3.71
CA ASN A 621 37.06 -24.02 2.93
C ASN A 621 37.13 -25.02 1.76
N GLY A 622 36.06 -25.76 1.47
CA GLY A 622 36.05 -26.71 0.36
C GLY A 622 36.03 -25.97 -0.98
N THR A 623 37.17 -25.92 -1.67
CA THR A 623 37.16 -25.89 -3.13
C THR A 623 36.40 -27.15 -3.54
N GLY A 624 35.33 -27.03 -4.34
CA GLY A 624 34.75 -28.20 -5.00
C GLY A 624 35.86 -28.86 -5.80
N GLU A 625 36.47 -29.90 -5.25
CA GLU A 625 37.50 -30.67 -5.96
C GLU A 625 36.79 -31.32 -7.13
N GLN A 626 37.21 -30.98 -8.35
CA GLN A 626 36.93 -31.82 -9.50
C GLN A 626 37.46 -33.21 -9.19
N TYR A 627 36.57 -34.19 -9.15
CA TYR A 627 36.88 -35.55 -8.75
C TYR A 627 37.86 -36.19 -9.75
N ASN A 628 39.07 -36.48 -9.28
CA ASN A 628 40.06 -37.22 -10.06
C ASN A 628 39.79 -38.73 -9.94
N ILE A 629 39.23 -39.33 -10.99
CA ILE A 629 38.98 -40.78 -11.12
C ILE A 629 40.31 -41.55 -11.30
N SER A 630 41.16 -41.57 -10.29
CA SER A 630 42.47 -42.23 -10.37
C SER A 630 42.53 -43.59 -9.68
N GLN A 631 41.47 -44.03 -8.99
CA GLN A 631 41.48 -45.25 -8.17
C GLN A 631 40.23 -46.14 -8.28
N LEU A 632 39.56 -46.18 -9.44
CA LEU A 632 38.50 -47.18 -9.67
C LEU A 632 39.07 -48.59 -9.52
N LYS A 633 38.69 -49.30 -8.46
CA LYS A 633 38.89 -50.74 -8.36
C LYS A 633 37.94 -51.42 -9.34
N VAL A 634 38.48 -52.11 -10.33
CA VAL A 634 37.71 -52.91 -11.30
C VAL A 634 36.77 -53.85 -10.54
N GLY A 635 35.45 -53.69 -10.72
CA GLY A 635 34.43 -54.57 -10.15
C GLY A 635 33.54 -53.99 -9.02
N ILE A 636 33.65 -52.70 -8.68
CA ILE A 636 32.73 -52.06 -7.71
C ILE A 636 31.67 -51.22 -8.48
N PRO A 637 30.36 -51.45 -8.28
CA PRO A 637 29.31 -50.74 -9.02
C PRO A 637 29.00 -49.33 -8.50
N TYR A 638 29.72 -48.83 -7.49
CA TYR A 638 29.52 -47.52 -6.89
C TYR A 638 30.82 -46.87 -6.41
N GLU A 639 30.85 -45.54 -6.35
CA GLU A 639 31.90 -44.75 -5.70
C GLU A 639 31.35 -44.09 -4.42
N GLU A 640 32.14 -44.08 -3.34
CA GLU A 640 31.73 -43.49 -2.06
C GLU A 640 32.55 -42.26 -1.72
N MET A 641 31.85 -41.19 -1.34
CA MET A 641 32.45 -39.98 -0.81
C MET A 641 32.07 -39.80 0.65
N THR A 642 33.06 -39.63 1.52
CA THR A 642 32.84 -39.43 2.95
C THR A 642 33.31 -38.05 3.38
N GLU A 643 32.42 -37.28 4.02
CA GLU A 643 32.74 -36.01 4.66
C GLU A 643 32.50 -36.08 6.17
N THR A 644 33.29 -35.32 6.94
CA THR A 644 33.11 -35.18 8.39
C THR A 644 32.42 -33.87 8.72
N VAL A 645 31.33 -33.95 9.47
CA VAL A 645 30.45 -32.81 9.79
C VAL A 645 30.19 -32.78 11.29
N THR A 646 30.06 -31.59 11.87
CA THR A 646 29.65 -31.45 13.27
C THR A 646 28.13 -31.34 13.35
N ALA A 647 27.50 -32.25 14.11
CA ALA A 647 26.07 -32.23 14.38
C ALA A 647 25.69 -31.18 15.44
N SER A 648 24.40 -30.91 15.60
CA SER A 648 23.89 -29.91 16.55
C SER A 648 24.22 -30.21 18.01
N ASP A 649 24.52 -31.47 18.33
CA ASP A 649 24.96 -31.92 19.67
C ASP A 649 26.49 -31.75 19.89
N GLY A 650 27.19 -31.15 18.93
CA GLY A 650 28.64 -30.90 18.96
C GLY A 650 29.50 -32.10 18.60
N LYS A 651 28.91 -33.27 18.30
CA LYS A 651 29.67 -34.46 17.91
C LYS A 651 29.99 -34.44 16.43
N GLN A 652 31.16 -34.98 16.08
CA GLN A 652 31.49 -35.25 14.68
C GLN A 652 30.77 -36.51 14.21
N VAL A 653 30.29 -36.48 12.97
CA VAL A 653 29.70 -37.61 12.26
C VAL A 653 30.33 -37.72 10.87
N LYS A 654 30.37 -38.94 10.33
CA LYS A 654 30.75 -39.20 8.94
C LYS A 654 29.50 -39.34 8.10
N VAL A 655 29.38 -38.55 7.04
CA VAL A 655 28.35 -38.72 6.01
C VAL A 655 29.00 -39.35 4.81
N THR A 656 28.47 -40.49 4.37
CA THR A 656 28.91 -41.20 3.16
C THR A 656 27.82 -41.15 2.10
N GLN A 657 28.16 -40.61 0.94
CA GLN A 657 27.33 -40.56 -0.27
C GLN A 657 27.82 -41.64 -1.24
N SER A 658 26.94 -42.51 -1.71
CA SER A 658 27.27 -43.53 -2.70
C SER A 658 26.68 -43.15 -4.06
N TYR A 659 27.52 -43.08 -5.09
CA TYR A 659 27.14 -42.72 -6.47
C TYR A 659 27.17 -43.96 -7.36
N ASP A 660 26.22 -44.06 -8.30
CA ASP A 660 26.20 -45.15 -9.28
C ASP A 660 27.22 -44.88 -10.38
N VAL A 661 28.08 -45.86 -10.69
CA VAL A 661 29.11 -45.75 -11.75
C VAL A 661 28.94 -46.80 -12.85
N THR A 662 27.80 -47.50 -12.88
CA THR A 662 27.59 -48.68 -13.75
C THR A 662 27.61 -48.40 -15.26
N ASN A 663 27.52 -47.14 -15.71
CA ASN A 663 27.60 -46.77 -17.13
C ASN A 663 28.81 -45.90 -17.50
N LEU A 664 29.85 -45.81 -16.67
CA LEU A 664 31.07 -45.09 -17.06
C LEU A 664 31.87 -45.90 -18.10
N PRO A 665 32.22 -45.32 -19.27
CA PRO A 665 33.09 -45.99 -20.24
C PRO A 665 34.39 -46.42 -19.56
N GLN A 666 34.75 -47.70 -19.66
CA GLN A 666 35.98 -48.23 -19.09
C GLN A 666 37.18 -47.36 -19.50
N ALA A 667 37.91 -46.88 -18.51
CA ALA A 667 39.28 -46.39 -18.59
C ALA A 667 39.55 -45.34 -19.69
N GLN A 668 39.13 -44.10 -19.47
CA GLN A 668 39.88 -42.95 -19.99
C GLN A 668 40.21 -41.99 -18.84
N GLN A 669 41.49 -41.63 -18.71
CA GLN A 669 41.92 -40.54 -17.83
C GLN A 669 41.13 -39.28 -18.20
N GLY A 670 40.32 -38.77 -17.27
CA GLY A 670 39.50 -37.58 -17.47
C GLY A 670 38.01 -37.82 -17.81
N ALA A 671 37.48 -39.04 -17.66
CA ALA A 671 36.03 -39.24 -17.68
C ALA A 671 35.35 -38.53 -16.49
N THR A 672 34.18 -37.93 -16.69
CA THR A 672 33.35 -37.33 -15.62
C THR A 672 32.49 -38.43 -14.99
N LEU A 673 32.39 -38.49 -13.65
CA LEU A 673 31.51 -39.42 -12.95
C LEU A 673 30.05 -39.25 -13.41
N GLN A 674 29.26 -40.32 -13.34
CA GLN A 674 27.81 -40.17 -13.37
C GLN A 674 27.38 -39.49 -12.07
N GLU A 675 26.67 -38.38 -12.19
CA GLU A 675 26.39 -37.50 -11.05
C GLU A 675 25.22 -37.96 -10.16
N ASN A 676 24.58 -39.10 -10.47
CA ASN A 676 23.36 -39.57 -9.83
C ASN A 676 23.62 -40.28 -8.48
N LEU A 677 22.93 -39.82 -7.43
CA LEU A 677 23.12 -40.26 -6.06
C LEU A 677 22.29 -41.51 -5.74
N ASN A 678 22.95 -42.61 -5.40
CA ASN A 678 22.27 -43.86 -5.07
C ASN A 678 21.72 -43.84 -3.63
N SER A 679 22.59 -43.55 -2.65
CA SER A 679 22.21 -43.55 -1.22
C SER A 679 23.08 -42.64 -0.35
N VAL A 680 22.56 -42.24 0.81
CA VAL A 680 23.29 -41.45 1.81
C VAL A 680 23.19 -42.13 3.18
N LYS A 681 24.32 -42.22 3.89
CA LYS A 681 24.41 -42.80 5.24
C LYS A 681 25.16 -41.86 6.18
N GLN A 682 24.77 -41.87 7.46
CA GLN A 682 25.47 -41.13 8.52
C GLN A 682 25.92 -42.12 9.61
N THR A 683 27.21 -42.15 9.91
CA THR A 683 27.82 -43.04 10.91
C THR A 683 28.63 -42.25 11.94
N ALA A 684 28.98 -42.89 13.05
CA ALA A 684 29.98 -42.35 13.96
C ALA A 684 31.35 -42.20 13.24
N PRO A 685 32.26 -41.34 13.74
CA PRO A 685 33.59 -41.13 13.16
C PRO A 685 34.41 -42.40 12.97
#